data_AF-A0AA42HKN6-F1
#
_entry.id   AF-A0AA42HKN6-F1
#
_cell.length_a   1.000
_cell.length_b   1.000
_cell.length_c   1.000
_cell.angle_alpha   90.00
_cell.angle_beta   90.00
_cell.angle_gamma   90.00
#
_symmetry.space_group_name_H-M   'P 1'
#
loop_
_entity.id
_entity.type
_entity.pdbx_description
1 polymer ?
#
loop_
_entity_poly.entity_id
_entity_poly.type
_entity_poly.pdbx_seq_one_letter_code
_entity_poly.pdbx_strand_id
1 'polypeptide(L)'
;MKRPSRIPPARPNQHRQASLVQKVFAQVTALYQSNQYTQALELCRSKLLKLAPSHPGGLLYAGVISYLSNDLQESEHYLKAAAAAGNSFDAYTNLGLTLAAMHRLPEAESAYRRAVALNPRAAQAWNNLGNILKNSFKAERRQEALECYRRAIAANPGYANAHNNLGHALDSILGDKAGAEESFRAAIAHDPNYLQAHLNLADILERSGRPDDALNSLRQALVLQPNNFQLIGRILGLRRGLTDWDENQGPAMSDFLAALPQGDSSEFQPLNLLAWPEIDAATQCRLAGLFGRTRWAAALAVPPMVSTVASARNGRLRVGYLSADFRNHPVAHLVTQVIAAHDRENFEAFLYAYGPEVDDAERRQLITAADHFTVVSRMEDQEVATLIRDDRIDILVDLTGYTTHARPGICALRPAPVIASWIGYMGSLGEPRLADYIIGDAIATPPANAWQFSEALALMPECFQPNCPLTPLAPPPPRSQEGLPDNAVVFCSFNQVFKLTPQLWDDWCEILRNVPDSVLWIAPGSSEVIRSNLLKETRKRGVAAERIVFAARKPLAEHRARLALADIALDTFPYNSGATASDTLRAGVPLVTYMGETLVSRMAGSLLHALNLQELCTTSRRDYVELAIALAKDAAKRQAIRQRLGEQLTTSVLYQPEKFAAQLEQLFNAMHEQARIGRRETIDLTRRSAPA
;
A
#
# COMPACT_ATOMS: atom_id res chain seq x y z
N MET A 1 48.21 -72.01 -47.22
CA MET A 1 47.42 -72.03 -45.97
C MET A 1 47.98 -70.98 -44.99
N LYS A 2 47.32 -69.82 -44.83
CA LYS A 2 47.58 -68.87 -43.73
C LYS A 2 46.47 -69.05 -42.69
N ARG A 3 46.83 -69.32 -41.43
CA ARG A 3 45.89 -69.46 -40.31
C ARG A 3 45.31 -68.09 -39.91
N PRO A 4 44.04 -68.00 -39.46
CA PRO A 4 43.40 -66.75 -39.07
C PRO A 4 43.77 -66.37 -37.62
N SER A 5 43.96 -65.07 -37.38
CA SER A 5 44.20 -64.48 -36.06
C SER A 5 42.93 -64.50 -35.21
N ARG A 6 43.01 -65.13 -34.02
CA ARG A 6 41.96 -65.07 -32.99
C ARG A 6 41.91 -63.69 -32.34
N ILE A 7 40.74 -63.06 -32.34
CA ILE A 7 40.39 -61.92 -31.48
C ILE A 7 40.30 -62.44 -30.02
N PRO A 8 40.89 -61.77 -29.02
CA PRO A 8 40.80 -62.22 -27.63
C PRO A 8 39.42 -61.89 -27.02
N PRO A 9 38.86 -62.76 -26.14
CA PRO A 9 37.58 -62.49 -25.49
C PRO A 9 37.70 -61.38 -24.43
N ALA A 10 36.65 -60.56 -24.30
CA ALA A 10 36.54 -59.53 -23.26
C ALA A 10 36.56 -60.14 -21.85
N ARG A 11 37.19 -59.44 -20.88
CA ARG A 11 37.51 -59.95 -19.54
C ARG A 11 36.25 -60.07 -18.63
N PRO A 12 36.03 -61.19 -17.90
CA PRO A 12 34.85 -61.44 -17.04
C PRO A 12 34.56 -60.42 -15.93
N ASN A 13 35.54 -59.63 -15.50
CA ASN A 13 35.41 -58.68 -14.39
C ASN A 13 34.59 -57.42 -14.74
N GLN A 14 34.59 -56.99 -16.00
CA GLN A 14 33.89 -55.76 -16.40
C GLN A 14 32.36 -55.93 -16.37
N HIS A 15 31.85 -57.12 -16.73
CA HIS A 15 30.40 -57.40 -16.68
C HIS A 15 29.84 -57.47 -15.26
N ARG A 16 30.61 -58.02 -14.29
CA ARG A 16 30.18 -58.06 -12.87
C ARG A 16 30.14 -56.67 -12.25
N GLN A 17 31.12 -55.82 -12.55
CA GLN A 17 31.16 -54.45 -12.05
C GLN A 17 30.01 -53.60 -12.62
N ALA A 18 29.72 -53.71 -13.92
CA ALA A 18 28.60 -53.02 -14.56
C ALA A 18 27.24 -53.43 -13.95
N SER A 19 27.03 -54.73 -13.72
CA SER A 19 25.82 -55.25 -13.07
C SER A 19 25.67 -54.73 -11.63
N LEU A 20 26.77 -54.61 -10.89
CA LEU A 20 26.75 -54.07 -9.53
C LEU A 20 26.44 -52.57 -9.51
N VAL A 21 27.04 -51.78 -10.40
CA VAL A 21 26.77 -50.34 -10.55
C VAL A 21 25.27 -50.11 -10.82
N GLN A 22 24.68 -50.88 -11.73
CA GLN A 22 23.25 -50.78 -12.05
C GLN A 22 22.35 -51.10 -10.84
N LYS A 23 22.68 -52.14 -10.05
CA LYS A 23 21.94 -52.49 -8.83
C LYS A 23 22.02 -51.39 -7.78
N VAL A 24 23.21 -50.84 -7.55
CA VAL A 24 23.41 -49.76 -6.57
C VAL A 24 22.68 -48.49 -7.03
N PHE A 25 22.72 -48.16 -8.33
CA PHE A 25 21.99 -47.02 -8.86
C PHE A 25 20.46 -47.14 -8.71
N ALA A 26 19.91 -48.36 -8.92
CA ALA A 26 18.49 -48.61 -8.68
C ALA A 26 18.10 -48.41 -7.20
N GLN A 27 18.98 -48.80 -6.26
CA GLN A 27 18.78 -48.55 -4.83
C GLN A 27 18.80 -47.05 -4.50
N VAL A 28 19.79 -46.30 -5.03
CA VAL A 28 19.84 -44.83 -4.87
C VAL A 28 18.56 -44.19 -5.40
N THR A 29 18.09 -44.63 -6.57
CA THR A 29 16.84 -44.12 -7.19
C THR A 29 15.62 -44.40 -6.31
N ALA A 30 15.49 -45.61 -5.78
CA ALA A 30 14.37 -45.98 -4.92
C ALA A 30 14.36 -45.18 -3.60
N LEU A 31 15.54 -44.96 -3.00
CA LEU A 31 15.69 -44.13 -1.80
C LEU A 31 15.32 -42.67 -2.10
N TYR A 32 15.76 -42.13 -3.23
CA TYR A 32 15.41 -40.78 -3.67
C TYR A 32 13.89 -40.63 -3.88
N GLN A 33 13.26 -41.57 -4.60
CA GLN A 33 11.81 -41.57 -4.84
C GLN A 33 10.99 -41.72 -3.55
N SER A 34 11.56 -42.34 -2.52
CA SER A 34 10.95 -42.49 -1.19
C SER A 34 11.26 -41.31 -0.25
N ASN A 35 11.82 -40.21 -0.76
CA ASN A 35 12.28 -39.03 -0.01
C ASN A 35 13.35 -39.32 1.07
N GLN A 36 14.06 -40.44 0.98
CA GLN A 36 15.13 -40.81 1.92
C GLN A 36 16.46 -40.22 1.45
N TYR A 37 16.51 -38.89 1.35
CA TYR A 37 17.58 -38.14 0.69
C TYR A 37 18.97 -38.38 1.32
N THR A 38 19.07 -38.37 2.65
CA THR A 38 20.34 -38.60 3.36
C THR A 38 20.92 -39.97 3.04
N GLN A 39 20.09 -41.02 3.07
CA GLN A 39 20.51 -42.39 2.77
C GLN A 39 20.85 -42.56 1.28
N ALA A 40 20.07 -41.94 0.39
CA ALA A 40 20.34 -41.94 -1.04
C ALA A 40 21.70 -41.30 -1.35
N LEU A 41 21.99 -40.15 -0.74
CA LEU A 41 23.25 -39.42 -0.90
C LEU A 41 24.44 -40.19 -0.34
N GLU A 42 24.29 -40.76 0.86
CA GLU A 42 25.33 -41.59 1.49
C GLU A 42 25.65 -42.82 0.61
N LEU A 43 24.63 -43.54 0.14
CA LEU A 43 24.81 -44.70 -0.74
C LEU A 43 25.46 -44.28 -2.08
N CYS A 44 25.10 -43.10 -2.59
CA CYS A 44 25.70 -42.55 -3.79
C CYS A 44 27.21 -42.28 -3.60
N ARG A 45 27.61 -41.61 -2.51
CA ARG A 45 29.02 -41.28 -2.22
C ARG A 45 29.86 -42.48 -1.81
N SER A 46 29.33 -43.29 -0.89
CA SER A 46 30.08 -44.37 -0.26
C SER A 46 30.27 -45.57 -1.17
N LYS A 47 29.38 -45.76 -2.16
CA LYS A 47 29.33 -46.96 -2.98
C LYS A 47 29.25 -46.68 -4.48
N LEU A 48 28.22 -45.95 -4.95
CA LEU A 48 28.00 -45.79 -6.39
C LEU A 48 29.14 -45.05 -7.08
N LEU A 49 29.51 -43.87 -6.56
CA LEU A 49 30.57 -43.02 -7.14
C LEU A 49 31.98 -43.55 -6.84
N LYS A 50 32.16 -44.46 -5.87
CA LYS A 50 33.43 -45.19 -5.73
C LYS A 50 33.58 -46.28 -6.80
N LEU A 51 32.49 -46.97 -7.13
CA LEU A 51 32.48 -48.03 -8.15
C LEU A 51 32.51 -47.48 -9.58
N ALA A 52 31.91 -46.31 -9.79
CA ALA A 52 31.85 -45.60 -11.07
C ALA A 52 31.87 -44.07 -10.84
N PRO A 53 33.06 -43.44 -10.71
CA PRO A 53 33.20 -42.02 -10.39
C PRO A 53 32.54 -41.06 -11.38
N SER A 54 32.42 -41.45 -12.65
CA SER A 54 31.76 -40.68 -13.71
C SER A 54 30.33 -41.17 -14.02
N HIS A 55 29.66 -41.86 -13.08
CA HIS A 55 28.29 -42.34 -13.33
C HIS A 55 27.29 -41.16 -13.42
N PRO A 56 26.73 -40.84 -14.61
CA PRO A 56 26.02 -39.58 -14.82
C PRO A 56 24.79 -39.42 -13.90
N GLY A 57 23.99 -40.48 -13.76
CA GLY A 57 22.80 -40.46 -12.89
C GLY A 57 23.15 -40.42 -11.39
N GLY A 58 24.33 -40.93 -11.01
CA GLY A 58 24.78 -40.91 -9.61
C GLY A 58 25.21 -39.51 -9.21
N LEU A 59 26.01 -38.88 -10.07
CA LEU A 59 26.42 -37.49 -9.93
C LEU A 59 25.21 -36.55 -9.96
N LEU A 60 24.24 -36.79 -10.86
CA LEU A 60 23.00 -36.02 -10.90
C LEU A 60 22.22 -36.09 -9.58
N TYR A 61 21.95 -37.30 -9.05
CA TYR A 61 21.25 -37.42 -7.77
C TYR A 61 22.05 -36.84 -6.61
N ALA A 62 23.37 -37.03 -6.57
CA ALA A 62 24.20 -36.43 -5.53
C ALA A 62 24.08 -34.90 -5.55
N GLY A 63 24.13 -34.29 -6.74
CA GLY A 63 23.96 -32.86 -6.92
C GLY A 63 22.58 -32.34 -6.49
N VAL A 64 21.51 -32.97 -7.00
CA VAL A 64 20.13 -32.58 -6.66
C VAL A 64 19.85 -32.71 -5.16
N ILE A 65 20.32 -33.79 -4.53
CA ILE A 65 20.14 -33.99 -3.09
C ILE A 65 20.97 -32.98 -2.28
N SER A 66 22.19 -32.65 -2.70
CA SER A 66 22.99 -31.61 -2.05
C SER A 66 22.30 -30.25 -2.15
N TYR A 67 21.66 -29.92 -3.29
CA TYR A 67 20.82 -28.72 -3.41
C TYR A 67 19.66 -28.71 -2.41
N LEU A 68 18.92 -29.83 -2.31
CA LEU A 68 17.82 -29.96 -1.34
C LEU A 68 18.28 -29.87 0.12
N SER A 69 19.53 -30.26 0.40
CA SER A 69 20.18 -30.12 1.70
C SER A 69 20.80 -28.73 1.93
N ASN A 70 20.63 -27.80 0.99
CA ASN A 70 21.23 -26.46 0.98
C ASN A 70 22.77 -26.43 0.98
N ASP A 71 23.42 -27.53 0.60
CA ASP A 71 24.87 -27.55 0.30
C ASP A 71 25.08 -27.23 -1.18
N LEU A 72 25.03 -25.92 -1.48
CA LEU A 72 25.06 -25.43 -2.85
C LEU A 72 26.43 -25.68 -3.51
N GLN A 73 27.53 -25.59 -2.77
CA GLN A 73 28.88 -25.81 -3.27
C GLN A 73 29.06 -27.26 -3.73
N GLU A 74 28.60 -28.20 -2.90
CA GLU A 74 28.65 -29.60 -3.25
C GLU A 74 27.68 -29.95 -4.38
N SER A 75 26.49 -29.34 -4.39
CA SER A 75 25.55 -29.43 -5.52
C SER A 75 26.22 -29.02 -6.83
N GLU A 76 26.86 -27.85 -6.86
CA GLU A 76 27.56 -27.35 -8.05
C GLU A 76 28.66 -28.33 -8.51
N HIS A 77 29.44 -28.85 -7.56
CA HIS A 77 30.52 -29.81 -7.83
C HIS A 77 29.99 -31.06 -8.56
N TYR A 78 28.98 -31.73 -7.99
CA TYR A 78 28.44 -32.95 -8.59
C TYR A 78 27.70 -32.67 -9.89
N LEU A 79 26.98 -31.56 -10.02
CA LEU A 79 26.24 -31.23 -11.24
C LEU A 79 27.17 -30.85 -12.40
N LYS A 80 28.30 -30.17 -12.13
CA LYS A 80 29.36 -29.97 -13.14
C LYS A 80 29.96 -31.30 -13.59
N ALA A 81 30.23 -32.20 -12.65
CA ALA A 81 30.74 -33.53 -12.97
C ALA A 81 29.72 -34.35 -13.79
N ALA A 82 28.43 -34.31 -13.42
CA ALA A 82 27.35 -34.97 -14.16
C ALA A 82 27.25 -34.45 -15.61
N ALA A 83 27.33 -33.13 -15.79
CA ALA A 83 27.32 -32.49 -17.10
C ALA A 83 28.53 -32.87 -17.97
N ALA A 84 29.71 -33.07 -17.37
CA ALA A 84 30.90 -33.52 -18.09
C ALA A 84 30.86 -35.02 -18.43
N ALA A 85 30.16 -35.83 -17.62
CA ALA A 85 30.11 -37.28 -17.76
C ALA A 85 29.12 -37.79 -18.84
N GLY A 86 28.22 -36.94 -19.34
CA GLY A 86 27.30 -37.31 -20.43
C GLY A 86 26.30 -36.22 -20.80
N ASN A 87 25.58 -36.44 -21.91
CA ASN A 87 24.58 -35.51 -22.43
C ASN A 87 23.35 -35.41 -21.50
N SER A 88 23.42 -34.52 -20.50
CA SER A 88 22.49 -34.47 -19.38
C SER A 88 21.85 -33.08 -19.29
N PHE A 89 20.88 -32.84 -20.17
CA PHE A 89 19.94 -31.73 -20.04
C PHE A 89 19.51 -31.49 -18.57
N ASP A 90 19.23 -32.56 -17.82
CA ASP A 90 18.86 -32.51 -16.40
C ASP A 90 19.98 -31.96 -15.52
N ALA A 91 21.25 -32.30 -15.78
CA ALA A 91 22.38 -31.76 -15.02
C ALA A 91 22.54 -30.26 -15.27
N TYR A 92 22.42 -29.80 -16.51
CA TYR A 92 22.48 -28.36 -16.82
C TYR A 92 21.29 -27.58 -16.24
N THR A 93 20.09 -28.17 -16.22
CA THR A 93 18.90 -27.54 -15.61
C THR A 93 19.09 -27.38 -14.11
N ASN A 94 19.54 -28.42 -13.41
CA ASN A 94 19.79 -28.37 -11.97
C ASN A 94 21.03 -27.53 -11.61
N LEU A 95 22.05 -27.50 -12.48
CA LEU A 95 23.21 -26.63 -12.31
C LEU A 95 22.78 -25.16 -12.40
N GLY A 96 21.92 -24.82 -13.36
CA GLY A 96 21.33 -23.48 -13.45
C GLY A 96 20.55 -23.09 -12.19
N LEU A 97 19.78 -24.03 -11.61
CA LEU A 97 19.06 -23.81 -10.35
C LEU A 97 20.02 -23.53 -9.19
N THR A 98 21.08 -24.32 -9.06
CA THR A 98 22.09 -24.17 -8.00
C THR A 98 22.83 -22.85 -8.13
N LEU A 99 23.28 -22.49 -9.35
CA LEU A 99 23.98 -21.23 -9.61
C LEU A 99 23.09 -20.02 -9.37
N ALA A 100 21.79 -20.11 -9.68
CA ALA A 100 20.83 -19.06 -9.38
C ALA A 100 20.65 -18.86 -7.86
N ALA A 101 20.56 -19.95 -7.09
CA ALA A 101 20.51 -19.89 -5.62
C ALA A 101 21.79 -19.32 -4.99
N MET A 102 22.94 -19.47 -5.65
CA MET A 102 24.21 -18.82 -5.30
C MET A 102 24.31 -17.36 -5.78
N HIS A 103 23.26 -16.78 -6.37
CA HIS A 103 23.25 -15.46 -7.00
C HIS A 103 24.25 -15.29 -8.17
N ARG A 104 24.75 -16.38 -8.77
CA ARG A 104 25.66 -16.38 -9.94
C ARG A 104 24.87 -16.41 -11.25
N LEU A 105 24.07 -15.36 -11.46
CA LEU A 105 23.08 -15.30 -12.55
C LEU A 105 23.65 -15.48 -13.97
N PRO A 106 24.82 -14.91 -14.35
CA PRO A 106 25.37 -15.12 -15.69
C PRO A 106 25.72 -16.59 -15.97
N GLU A 107 26.21 -17.30 -14.95
CA GLU A 107 26.55 -18.72 -15.07
C GLU A 107 25.29 -19.59 -15.09
N ALA A 108 24.28 -19.22 -14.30
CA ALA A 108 22.97 -19.86 -14.33
C ALA A 108 22.32 -19.75 -15.73
N GLU A 109 22.35 -18.56 -16.34
CA GLU A 109 21.87 -18.36 -17.72
C GLU A 109 22.60 -19.28 -18.70
N SER A 110 23.94 -19.34 -18.63
CA SER A 110 24.75 -20.19 -19.50
C SER A 110 24.37 -21.66 -19.36
N ALA A 111 24.16 -22.14 -18.13
CA ALA A 111 23.70 -23.50 -17.85
C ALA A 111 22.30 -23.76 -18.45
N TYR A 112 21.34 -22.86 -18.24
CA TYR A 112 20.00 -23.02 -18.81
C TYR A 112 19.99 -22.98 -20.35
N ARG A 113 20.80 -22.11 -20.97
CA ARG A 113 20.94 -22.07 -22.44
C ARG A 113 21.48 -23.39 -23.00
N ARG A 114 22.44 -24.01 -22.30
CA ARG A 114 22.92 -25.36 -22.67
C ARG A 114 21.83 -26.40 -22.50
N ALA A 115 21.08 -26.37 -21.39
CA ALA A 115 19.96 -27.27 -21.16
C ALA A 115 18.93 -27.21 -22.31
N VAL A 116 18.43 -26.01 -22.66
CA VAL A 116 17.41 -25.88 -23.71
C VAL A 116 17.93 -26.19 -25.11
N ALA A 117 19.24 -26.03 -25.36
CA ALA A 117 19.86 -26.47 -26.61
C ALA A 117 19.94 -28.00 -26.73
N LEU A 118 20.16 -28.70 -25.61
CA LEU A 118 20.20 -30.17 -25.56
C LEU A 118 18.80 -30.79 -25.61
N ASN A 119 17.80 -30.13 -25.01
CA ASN A 119 16.41 -30.56 -25.04
C ASN A 119 15.47 -29.35 -25.21
N PRO A 120 15.07 -29.02 -26.45
CA PRO A 120 14.13 -27.93 -26.71
C PRO A 120 12.72 -28.15 -26.14
N ARG A 121 12.35 -29.38 -25.72
CA ARG A 121 11.06 -29.70 -25.08
C ARG A 121 11.10 -29.61 -23.55
N ALA A 122 12.15 -29.02 -23.00
CA ALA A 122 12.32 -28.85 -21.57
C ALA A 122 11.55 -27.63 -21.03
N ALA A 123 10.28 -27.81 -20.68
CA ALA A 123 9.46 -26.71 -20.17
C ALA A 123 10.05 -26.00 -18.94
N GLN A 124 10.57 -26.76 -17.97
CA GLN A 124 11.19 -26.21 -16.77
C GLN A 124 12.44 -25.36 -17.06
N ALA A 125 13.32 -25.80 -17.97
CA ALA A 125 14.53 -25.05 -18.29
C ALA A 125 14.22 -23.76 -19.06
N TRP A 126 13.25 -23.80 -19.98
CA TRP A 126 12.75 -22.58 -20.63
C TRP A 126 12.14 -21.60 -19.63
N ASN A 127 11.28 -22.07 -18.73
CA ASN A 127 10.70 -21.24 -17.67
C ASN A 127 11.77 -20.59 -16.77
N ASN A 128 12.77 -21.38 -16.35
CA ASN A 128 13.83 -20.86 -15.49
C ASN A 128 14.77 -19.90 -16.21
N LEU A 129 15.07 -20.13 -17.50
CA LEU A 129 15.78 -19.17 -18.33
C LEU A 129 15.01 -17.84 -18.41
N GLY A 130 13.69 -17.90 -18.63
CA GLY A 130 12.82 -16.72 -18.61
C GLY A 130 12.92 -15.95 -17.28
N ASN A 131 12.92 -16.65 -16.15
CA ASN A 131 13.04 -16.02 -14.82
C ASN A 131 14.37 -15.31 -14.60
N ILE A 132 15.47 -15.78 -15.19
CA ILE A 132 16.77 -15.07 -15.14
C ILE A 132 16.72 -13.82 -16.02
N LEU A 133 16.09 -13.91 -17.19
CA LEU A 133 16.06 -12.84 -18.19
C LEU A 133 15.08 -11.71 -17.84
N LYS A 134 13.95 -12.01 -17.16
CA LYS A 134 12.86 -11.04 -16.92
C LYS A 134 13.30 -9.80 -16.13
N ASN A 135 14.27 -9.96 -15.22
CA ASN A 135 14.79 -8.90 -14.35
C ASN A 135 15.90 -8.08 -15.01
N SER A 136 16.21 -8.30 -16.29
CA SER A 136 17.25 -7.55 -16.98
C SER A 136 16.81 -6.12 -17.30
N PHE A 137 17.72 -5.15 -17.14
CA PHE A 137 17.48 -3.77 -17.58
C PHE A 137 17.43 -3.61 -19.11
N LYS A 138 17.95 -4.57 -19.88
CA LYS A 138 17.94 -4.55 -21.34
C LYS A 138 16.59 -5.05 -21.89
N ALA A 139 15.97 -4.26 -22.77
CA ALA A 139 14.65 -4.55 -23.32
C ALA A 139 14.63 -5.86 -24.13
N GLU A 140 15.69 -6.14 -24.89
CA GLU A 140 15.79 -7.33 -25.73
C GLU A 140 15.77 -8.62 -24.89
N ARG A 141 16.41 -8.58 -23.72
CA ARG A 141 16.46 -9.71 -22.79
C ARG A 141 15.12 -9.92 -22.09
N ARG A 142 14.41 -8.84 -21.76
CA ARG A 142 13.03 -8.92 -21.25
C ARG A 142 12.08 -9.50 -22.30
N GLN A 143 12.25 -9.14 -23.57
CA GLN A 143 11.48 -9.75 -24.66
C GLN A 143 11.81 -11.23 -24.87
N GLU A 144 13.09 -11.60 -24.73
CA GLU A 144 13.51 -13.00 -24.76
C GLU A 144 12.90 -13.81 -23.61
N ALA A 145 12.69 -13.21 -22.43
CA ALA A 145 12.01 -13.86 -21.32
C ALA A 145 10.58 -14.30 -21.68
N LEU A 146 9.82 -13.43 -22.37
CA LEU A 146 8.46 -13.75 -22.84
C LEU A 146 8.47 -14.93 -23.81
N GLU A 147 9.42 -14.95 -24.74
CA GLU A 147 9.59 -16.06 -25.67
C GLU A 147 9.96 -17.36 -24.95
N CYS A 148 10.81 -17.29 -23.92
CA CYS A 148 11.13 -18.44 -23.08
C CYS A 148 9.89 -19.02 -22.41
N TYR A 149 9.00 -18.19 -21.84
CA TYR A 149 7.76 -18.70 -21.25
C TYR A 149 6.81 -19.31 -22.29
N ARG A 150 6.68 -18.70 -23.47
CA ARG A 150 5.89 -19.26 -24.58
C ARG A 150 6.44 -20.62 -25.03
N ARG A 151 7.76 -20.78 -25.11
CA ARG A 151 8.40 -22.07 -25.40
C ARG A 151 8.19 -23.09 -24.30
N ALA A 152 8.20 -22.67 -23.04
CA ALA A 152 7.88 -23.54 -21.92
C ALA A 152 6.45 -24.09 -22.02
N ILE A 153 5.48 -23.22 -22.36
CA ILE A 153 4.08 -23.60 -22.58
C ILE A 153 3.93 -24.47 -23.83
N ALA A 154 4.62 -24.17 -24.93
CA ALA A 154 4.60 -25.00 -26.12
C ALA A 154 5.16 -26.41 -25.88
N ALA A 155 6.17 -26.52 -25.01
CA ALA A 155 6.77 -27.78 -24.62
C ALA A 155 5.88 -28.60 -23.65
N ASN A 156 5.18 -27.91 -22.74
CA ASN A 156 4.19 -28.51 -21.84
C ASN A 156 3.02 -27.53 -21.63
N PRO A 157 1.90 -27.69 -22.37
CA PRO A 157 0.76 -26.80 -22.26
C PRO A 157 0.17 -26.73 -20.85
N GLY A 158 0.27 -27.80 -20.06
CA GLY A 158 -0.23 -27.86 -18.69
C GLY A 158 0.70 -27.26 -17.63
N TYR A 159 1.80 -26.60 -18.02
CA TYR A 159 2.78 -26.11 -17.05
C TYR A 159 2.33 -24.78 -16.41
N ALA A 160 1.54 -24.88 -15.34
CA ALA A 160 0.94 -23.73 -14.64
C ALA A 160 1.95 -22.64 -14.25
N ASN A 161 3.16 -23.01 -13.80
CA ASN A 161 4.23 -22.05 -13.48
C ASN A 161 4.63 -21.17 -14.66
N ALA A 162 4.68 -21.72 -15.88
CA ALA A 162 5.05 -20.97 -17.08
C ALA A 162 3.93 -20.01 -17.50
N HIS A 163 2.66 -20.42 -17.38
CA HIS A 163 1.51 -19.54 -17.58
C HIS A 163 1.51 -18.38 -16.58
N ASN A 164 1.71 -18.65 -15.29
CA ASN A 164 1.77 -17.61 -14.27
C ASN A 164 2.95 -16.64 -14.50
N ASN A 165 4.15 -17.15 -14.82
CA ASN A 165 5.31 -16.30 -15.10
C ASN A 165 5.14 -15.49 -16.40
N LEU A 166 4.49 -16.06 -17.43
CA LEU A 166 4.11 -15.33 -18.63
C LEU A 166 3.15 -14.19 -18.29
N GLY A 167 2.10 -14.45 -17.50
CA GLY A 167 1.13 -13.43 -17.13
C GLY A 167 1.78 -12.26 -16.39
N HIS A 168 2.64 -12.54 -15.42
CA HIS A 168 3.40 -11.51 -14.72
C HIS A 168 4.29 -10.71 -15.69
N ALA A 169 4.97 -11.39 -16.62
CA ALA A 169 5.84 -10.73 -17.60
C ALA A 169 5.06 -9.88 -18.61
N LEU A 170 3.87 -10.31 -19.04
CA LEU A 170 2.99 -9.55 -19.94
C LEU A 170 2.56 -8.23 -19.29
N ASP A 171 2.15 -8.28 -18.02
CA ASP A 171 1.80 -7.08 -17.25
C ASP A 171 3.01 -6.18 -17.01
N SER A 172 4.11 -6.72 -16.45
CA SER A 172 5.22 -5.89 -15.98
C SER A 172 6.14 -5.38 -17.10
N ILE A 173 6.24 -6.08 -18.23
CA ILE A 173 7.15 -5.73 -19.34
C ILE A 173 6.40 -5.01 -20.47
N LEU A 174 5.21 -5.50 -20.84
CA LEU A 174 4.43 -4.96 -21.97
C LEU A 174 3.27 -4.07 -21.54
N GLY A 175 2.86 -4.12 -20.27
CA GLY A 175 1.60 -3.51 -19.83
C GLY A 175 0.35 -4.21 -20.38
N ASP A 176 0.49 -5.44 -20.89
CA ASP A 176 -0.61 -6.21 -21.47
C ASP A 176 -1.43 -6.89 -20.37
N LYS A 177 -2.34 -6.11 -19.78
CA LYS A 177 -3.22 -6.57 -18.69
C LYS A 177 -4.16 -7.71 -19.13
N ALA A 178 -4.62 -7.69 -20.38
CA ALA A 178 -5.57 -8.67 -20.89
C ALA A 178 -4.88 -10.03 -21.08
N GLY A 179 -3.70 -10.04 -21.71
CA GLY A 179 -2.88 -11.25 -21.84
C GLY A 179 -2.40 -11.78 -20.49
N ALA A 180 -2.13 -10.90 -19.53
CA ALA A 180 -1.82 -11.29 -18.15
C ALA A 180 -2.99 -12.02 -17.47
N GLU A 181 -4.20 -11.46 -17.54
CA GLU A 181 -5.42 -12.11 -17.01
C GLU A 181 -5.65 -13.50 -17.63
N GLU A 182 -5.55 -13.61 -18.96
CA GLU A 182 -5.70 -14.88 -19.67
C GLU A 182 -4.67 -15.92 -19.19
N SER A 183 -3.42 -15.51 -19.04
CA SER A 183 -2.34 -16.39 -18.59
C SER A 183 -2.54 -16.85 -17.13
N PHE A 184 -2.98 -15.97 -16.23
CA PHE A 184 -3.28 -16.38 -14.85
C PHE A 184 -4.47 -17.34 -14.78
N ARG A 185 -5.53 -17.11 -15.57
CA ARG A 185 -6.66 -18.04 -15.68
C ARG A 185 -6.23 -19.39 -16.23
N ALA A 186 -5.34 -19.42 -17.22
CA ALA A 186 -4.78 -20.67 -17.76
C ALA A 186 -3.94 -21.41 -16.70
N ALA A 187 -3.14 -20.70 -15.91
CA ALA A 187 -2.40 -21.28 -14.79
C ALA A 187 -3.34 -21.96 -13.78
N ILE A 188 -4.43 -21.27 -13.39
CA ILE A 188 -5.46 -21.80 -12.47
C ILE A 188 -6.22 -22.98 -13.09
N ALA A 189 -6.51 -22.95 -14.39
CA ALA A 189 -7.19 -24.06 -15.07
C ALA A 189 -6.34 -25.35 -15.07
N HIS A 190 -5.02 -25.22 -15.13
CA HIS A 190 -4.09 -26.35 -15.07
C HIS A 190 -3.75 -26.80 -13.65
N ASP A 191 -3.70 -25.85 -12.70
CA ASP A 191 -3.53 -26.12 -11.28
C ASP A 191 -4.46 -25.22 -10.44
N PRO A 192 -5.66 -25.72 -10.08
CA PRO A 192 -6.61 -24.96 -9.28
C PRO A 192 -6.11 -24.56 -7.89
N ASN A 193 -5.09 -25.26 -7.36
CA ASN A 193 -4.49 -24.99 -6.06
C ASN A 193 -3.29 -24.05 -6.14
N TYR A 194 -3.01 -23.47 -7.31
CA TYR A 194 -1.89 -22.55 -7.48
C TYR A 194 -2.19 -21.18 -6.86
N LEU A 195 -1.90 -21.05 -5.56
CA LEU A 195 -2.15 -19.84 -4.77
C LEU A 195 -1.65 -18.55 -5.46
N GLN A 196 -0.41 -18.54 -5.95
CA GLN A 196 0.17 -17.33 -6.54
C GLN A 196 -0.59 -16.87 -7.80
N ALA A 197 -1.13 -17.80 -8.58
CA ALA A 197 -1.92 -17.45 -9.76
C ALA A 197 -3.26 -16.79 -9.38
N HIS A 198 -3.91 -17.26 -8.31
CA HIS A 198 -5.11 -16.61 -7.75
C HIS A 198 -4.81 -15.20 -7.23
N LEU A 199 -3.70 -15.00 -6.54
CA LEU A 199 -3.28 -13.69 -6.04
C LEU A 199 -2.95 -12.71 -7.17
N ASN A 200 -2.19 -13.17 -8.17
CA ASN A 200 -1.84 -12.38 -9.33
C ASN A 200 -3.09 -12.02 -10.19
N LEU A 201 -4.03 -12.96 -10.31
CA LEU A 201 -5.32 -12.70 -10.96
C LEU A 201 -6.13 -11.65 -10.19
N ALA A 202 -6.20 -11.74 -8.87
CA ALA A 202 -6.85 -10.73 -8.05
C ALA A 202 -6.20 -9.34 -8.23
N ASP A 203 -4.86 -9.26 -8.21
CA ASP A 203 -4.11 -8.00 -8.40
C ASP A 203 -4.41 -7.32 -9.74
N ILE A 204 -4.46 -8.09 -10.83
CA ILE A 204 -4.73 -7.52 -12.16
C ILE A 204 -6.19 -7.09 -12.31
N LEU A 205 -7.13 -7.83 -11.70
CA LEU A 205 -8.56 -7.49 -11.71
C LEU A 205 -8.84 -6.22 -10.90
N GLU A 206 -8.23 -6.05 -9.73
CA GLU A 206 -8.33 -4.81 -8.94
C GLU A 206 -7.80 -3.60 -9.73
N ARG A 207 -6.60 -3.72 -10.32
CA ARG A 207 -5.98 -2.67 -11.16
C ARG A 207 -6.73 -2.41 -12.48
N SER A 208 -7.69 -3.27 -12.82
CA SER A 208 -8.57 -3.14 -13.98
C SER A 208 -9.98 -2.66 -13.60
N GLY A 209 -10.20 -2.29 -12.34
CA GLY A 209 -11.50 -1.79 -11.87
C GLY A 209 -12.58 -2.87 -11.77
N ARG A 210 -12.19 -4.14 -11.61
CA ARG A 210 -13.07 -5.31 -11.45
C ARG A 210 -12.94 -5.95 -10.05
N PRO A 211 -13.22 -5.21 -8.97
CA PRO A 211 -13.01 -5.70 -7.60
C PRO A 211 -13.90 -6.90 -7.24
N ASP A 212 -15.08 -7.06 -7.84
CA ASP A 212 -15.94 -8.23 -7.61
C ASP A 212 -15.32 -9.54 -8.11
N ASP A 213 -14.68 -9.49 -9.30
CA ASP A 213 -13.97 -10.63 -9.86
C ASP A 213 -12.70 -10.94 -9.06
N ALA A 214 -12.01 -9.90 -8.57
CA ALA A 214 -10.86 -10.04 -7.70
C ALA A 214 -11.23 -10.75 -6.38
N LEU A 215 -12.37 -10.37 -5.78
CA LEU A 215 -12.88 -10.97 -4.56
C LEU A 215 -13.12 -12.49 -4.73
N ASN A 216 -13.63 -12.92 -5.89
CA ASN A 216 -13.80 -14.35 -6.18
C ASN A 216 -12.46 -15.10 -6.20
N SER A 217 -11.43 -14.51 -6.81
CA SER A 217 -10.08 -15.09 -6.86
C SER A 217 -9.44 -15.15 -5.46
N LEU A 218 -9.62 -14.10 -4.65
CA LEU A 218 -9.13 -14.07 -3.27
C LEU A 218 -9.84 -15.07 -2.35
N ARG A 219 -11.14 -15.33 -2.56
CA ARG A 219 -11.87 -16.38 -1.83
C ARG A 219 -11.25 -17.76 -2.09
N GLN A 220 -10.86 -18.05 -3.34
CA GLN A 220 -10.15 -19.31 -3.65
C GLN A 220 -8.78 -19.35 -2.97
N ALA A 221 -8.04 -18.24 -2.99
CA ALA A 221 -6.77 -18.13 -2.27
C ALA A 221 -6.93 -18.35 -0.75
N LEU A 222 -8.02 -17.84 -0.15
CA LEU A 222 -8.33 -18.04 1.26
C LEU A 222 -8.66 -19.50 1.59
N VAL A 223 -9.33 -20.25 0.70
CA VAL A 223 -9.55 -21.70 0.89
C VAL A 223 -8.21 -22.45 1.01
N LEU A 224 -7.21 -22.04 0.21
CA LEU A 224 -5.87 -22.62 0.24
C LEU A 224 -5.06 -22.21 1.48
N GLN A 225 -5.32 -21.02 2.04
CA GLN A 225 -4.68 -20.51 3.25
C GLN A 225 -5.67 -19.82 4.20
N PRO A 226 -6.51 -20.59 4.94
CA PRO A 226 -7.65 -20.04 5.70
C PRO A 226 -7.30 -19.04 6.79
N ASN A 227 -6.10 -19.14 7.36
CA ASN A 227 -5.63 -18.28 8.46
C ASN A 227 -4.63 -17.22 7.98
N ASN A 228 -4.53 -16.95 6.68
CA ASN A 228 -3.63 -15.92 6.18
C ASN A 228 -4.21 -14.53 6.44
N PHE A 229 -3.66 -13.86 7.45
CA PHE A 229 -3.99 -12.49 7.85
C PHE A 229 -4.05 -11.49 6.69
N GLN A 230 -3.11 -11.58 5.75
CA GLN A 230 -3.04 -10.66 4.60
C GLN A 230 -4.21 -10.88 3.65
N LEU A 231 -4.56 -12.14 3.40
CA LEU A 231 -5.71 -12.49 2.54
C LEU A 231 -7.03 -12.10 3.18
N ILE A 232 -7.20 -12.40 4.46
CA ILE A 232 -8.38 -12.00 5.23
C ILE A 232 -8.54 -10.48 5.17
N GLY A 233 -7.47 -9.74 5.50
CA GLY A 233 -7.49 -8.28 5.50
C GLY A 233 -7.79 -7.70 4.12
N ARG A 234 -7.19 -8.24 3.06
CA ARG A 234 -7.42 -7.78 1.67
C ARG A 234 -8.87 -8.03 1.23
N ILE A 235 -9.43 -9.19 1.57
CA ILE A 235 -10.84 -9.51 1.31
C ILE A 235 -11.75 -8.52 2.06
N LEU A 236 -11.51 -8.29 3.35
CA LEU A 236 -12.29 -7.33 4.14
C LEU A 236 -12.20 -5.91 3.57
N GLY A 237 -11.01 -5.48 3.15
CA GLY A 237 -10.78 -4.18 2.50
C GLY A 237 -11.57 -4.02 1.19
N LEU A 238 -11.55 -5.03 0.31
CA LEU A 238 -12.32 -5.01 -0.93
C LEU A 238 -13.82 -5.01 -0.69
N ARG A 239 -14.31 -5.87 0.21
CA ARG A 239 -15.72 -5.92 0.58
C ARG A 239 -16.19 -4.58 1.14
N ARG A 240 -15.35 -3.93 1.94
CA ARG A 240 -15.59 -2.58 2.44
C ARG A 240 -15.70 -1.55 1.31
N GLY A 241 -14.80 -1.59 0.33
CA GLY A 241 -14.85 -0.71 -0.85
C GLY A 241 -16.05 -0.97 -1.77
N LEU A 242 -16.57 -2.20 -1.78
CA LEU A 242 -17.75 -2.65 -2.53
C LEU A 242 -19.07 -2.45 -1.78
N THR A 243 -19.03 -1.98 -0.53
CA THR A 243 -20.17 -1.95 0.40
C THR A 243 -20.88 -3.31 0.53
N ASP A 244 -20.12 -4.40 0.38
CA ASP A 244 -20.58 -5.77 0.65
C ASP A 244 -20.50 -6.05 2.14
N TRP A 245 -21.64 -6.00 2.82
CA TRP A 245 -21.80 -6.26 4.25
C TRP A 245 -22.48 -7.60 4.54
N ASP A 246 -22.56 -8.51 3.56
CA ASP A 246 -23.16 -9.83 3.77
C ASP A 246 -22.17 -10.76 4.49
N GLU A 247 -22.33 -10.98 5.78
CA GLU A 247 -21.43 -11.82 6.59
C GLU A 247 -21.24 -13.24 6.04
N ASN A 248 -22.16 -13.74 5.19
CA ASN A 248 -22.05 -15.06 4.57
C ASN A 248 -21.08 -15.11 3.37
N GLN A 249 -20.56 -13.96 2.93
CA GLN A 249 -19.79 -13.80 1.69
C GLN A 249 -18.26 -13.76 1.89
N GLY A 250 -17.75 -14.06 3.09
CA GLY A 250 -16.31 -14.08 3.34
C GLY A 250 -15.97 -14.13 4.83
N PRO A 251 -14.68 -13.94 5.18
CA PRO A 251 -14.25 -13.86 6.56
C PRO A 251 -14.88 -12.65 7.26
N ALA A 252 -15.01 -12.77 8.57
CA ALA A 252 -15.45 -11.71 9.47
C ALA A 252 -14.23 -10.98 10.07
N MET A 253 -14.49 -9.84 10.71
CA MET A 253 -13.45 -9.10 11.43
C MET A 253 -12.83 -9.93 12.57
N SER A 254 -13.61 -10.82 13.20
CA SER A 254 -13.10 -11.75 14.21
C SER A 254 -12.01 -12.67 13.68
N ASP A 255 -12.10 -13.08 12.41
CA ASP A 255 -11.08 -13.93 11.78
C ASP A 255 -9.78 -13.15 11.56
N PHE A 256 -9.91 -11.87 11.17
CA PHE A 256 -8.76 -10.97 11.03
C PHE A 256 -8.04 -10.75 12.36
N LEU A 257 -8.82 -10.48 13.42
CA LEU A 257 -8.30 -10.30 14.77
C LEU A 257 -7.63 -11.58 15.30
N ALA A 258 -8.23 -12.75 15.06
CA ALA A 258 -7.66 -14.03 15.44
C ALA A 258 -6.37 -14.35 14.66
N ALA A 259 -6.26 -13.91 13.41
CA ALA A 259 -5.10 -14.09 12.56
C ALA A 259 -4.03 -13.00 12.72
N LEU A 260 -4.22 -12.01 13.61
CA LEU A 260 -3.27 -10.91 13.79
C LEU A 260 -1.83 -11.44 13.95
N PRO A 261 -0.85 -10.87 13.22
CA PRO A 261 0.51 -11.34 13.28
C PRO A 261 1.05 -11.18 14.71
N GLN A 262 1.57 -12.29 15.25
CA GLN A 262 2.34 -12.31 16.49
C GLN A 262 3.84 -12.16 16.23
N GLY A 263 4.26 -12.26 14.97
CA GLY A 263 5.64 -12.04 14.53
C GLY A 263 5.94 -10.60 14.14
N ASP A 264 7.14 -10.40 13.60
CA ASP A 264 7.73 -9.07 13.38
C ASP A 264 7.50 -8.47 11.98
N SER A 265 6.60 -9.06 11.17
CA SER A 265 6.32 -8.58 9.82
C SER A 265 4.83 -8.53 9.46
N SER A 266 4.49 -7.60 8.56
CA SER A 266 3.17 -7.46 7.96
C SER A 266 3.30 -6.71 6.63
N GLU A 267 2.56 -7.14 5.61
CA GLU A 267 2.42 -6.39 4.35
C GLU A 267 1.05 -5.71 4.23
N PHE A 268 0.25 -5.72 5.31
CA PHE A 268 -1.10 -5.20 5.28
C PHE A 268 -1.07 -3.67 5.28
N GLN A 269 -1.75 -3.06 4.30
CA GLN A 269 -1.72 -1.61 4.09
C GLN A 269 -2.34 -0.85 5.29
N PRO A 270 -1.57 -0.01 6.01
CA PRO A 270 -2.04 0.63 7.24
C PRO A 270 -3.25 1.56 7.06
N LEU A 271 -3.39 2.21 5.89
CA LEU A 271 -4.52 3.09 5.59
C LEU A 271 -5.89 2.39 5.76
N ASN A 272 -5.98 1.11 5.43
CA ASN A 272 -7.22 0.34 5.56
C ASN A 272 -7.65 0.22 7.03
N LEU A 273 -6.69 0.06 7.94
CA LEU A 273 -6.92 -0.13 9.38
C LEU A 273 -7.57 1.10 10.01
N LEU A 274 -7.23 2.30 9.53
CA LEU A 274 -7.76 3.57 10.07
C LEU A 274 -9.28 3.68 9.93
N ALA A 275 -9.88 2.98 8.95
CA ALA A 275 -11.31 3.01 8.70
C ALA A 275 -12.11 1.91 9.43
N TRP A 276 -11.45 1.05 10.21
CA TRP A 276 -12.06 -0.11 10.84
C TRP A 276 -12.32 0.13 12.32
N PRO A 277 -13.59 0.23 12.76
CA PRO A 277 -13.92 0.58 14.15
C PRO A 277 -13.47 -0.48 15.17
N GLU A 278 -13.24 -1.72 14.74
CA GLU A 278 -12.77 -2.81 15.58
C GLU A 278 -11.26 -2.79 15.84
N ILE A 279 -10.50 -1.95 15.12
CA ILE A 279 -9.05 -1.84 15.28
C ILE A 279 -8.73 -0.63 16.14
N ASP A 280 -8.27 -0.89 17.37
CA ASP A 280 -7.84 0.14 18.31
C ASP A 280 -6.55 0.86 17.86
N ALA A 281 -6.28 2.01 18.47
CA ALA A 281 -5.15 2.86 18.11
C ALA A 281 -3.78 2.17 18.33
N ALA A 282 -3.66 1.35 19.38
CA ALA A 282 -2.44 0.59 19.66
C ALA A 282 -2.15 -0.40 18.53
N THR A 283 -3.17 -1.12 18.06
CA THR A 283 -3.07 -2.08 16.96
C THR A 283 -2.79 -1.36 15.64
N GLN A 284 -3.42 -0.20 15.38
CA GLN A 284 -3.10 0.64 14.22
C GLN A 284 -1.61 1.00 14.20
N CYS A 285 -1.08 1.56 15.29
CA CYS A 285 0.32 1.94 15.42
C CYS A 285 1.27 0.73 15.26
N ARG A 286 0.97 -0.38 15.94
CA ARG A 286 1.77 -1.60 15.87
C ARG A 286 1.86 -2.14 14.44
N LEU A 287 0.72 -2.33 13.77
CA LEU A 287 0.67 -2.88 12.42
C LEU A 287 1.29 -1.92 11.39
N ALA A 288 1.14 -0.61 11.57
CA ALA A 288 1.82 0.41 10.78
C ALA A 288 3.36 0.28 10.90
N GLY A 289 3.87 0.06 12.11
CA GLY A 289 5.29 -0.18 12.35
C GLY A 289 5.81 -1.48 11.73
N LEU A 290 5.04 -2.57 11.85
CA LEU A 290 5.40 -3.85 11.19
C LEU A 290 5.42 -3.70 9.67
N PHE A 291 4.46 -2.98 9.10
CA PHE A 291 4.43 -2.65 7.68
C PHE A 291 5.68 -1.86 7.25
N GLY A 292 6.02 -0.80 7.98
CA GLY A 292 7.21 0.00 7.76
C GLY A 292 8.51 -0.83 7.79
N ARG A 293 8.68 -1.61 8.86
CA ARG A 293 9.86 -2.46 9.05
C ARG A 293 9.99 -3.56 8.00
N THR A 294 8.87 -4.14 7.56
CA THR A 294 8.88 -5.18 6.53
C THR A 294 9.28 -4.59 5.18
N ARG A 295 8.63 -3.50 4.77
CA ARG A 295 8.76 -2.95 3.42
C ARG A 295 10.07 -2.21 3.19
N TRP A 296 10.61 -1.55 4.22
CA TRP A 296 11.85 -0.77 4.15
C TRP A 296 12.95 -1.30 5.07
N ALA A 297 12.96 -2.60 5.35
CA ALA A 297 13.97 -3.27 6.20
C ALA A 297 15.41 -2.88 5.83
N ALA A 298 15.74 -2.87 4.53
CA ALA A 298 17.08 -2.55 4.05
C ALA A 298 17.50 -1.10 4.39
N ALA A 299 16.60 -0.12 4.21
CA ALA A 299 16.86 1.28 4.55
C ALA A 299 16.94 1.51 6.07
N LEU A 300 16.16 0.75 6.84
CA LEU A 300 16.19 0.79 8.31
C LEU A 300 17.42 0.08 8.90
N ALA A 301 18.07 -0.83 8.16
CA ALA A 301 19.25 -1.55 8.61
C ALA A 301 20.55 -0.75 8.49
N VAL A 302 20.62 0.26 7.62
CA VAL A 302 21.82 1.12 7.49
C VAL A 302 21.82 2.23 8.54
N PRO A 303 22.97 2.78 8.97
CA PRO A 303 23.01 3.92 9.90
C PRO A 303 22.30 5.18 9.35
N PRO A 304 21.74 6.05 10.21
CA PRO A 304 21.22 7.36 9.80
C PRO A 304 22.24 8.19 9.03
N MET A 305 21.83 8.84 7.93
CA MET A 305 22.70 9.74 7.15
C MET A 305 23.03 11.02 7.91
N VAL A 306 22.06 11.53 8.66
CA VAL A 306 22.19 12.70 9.54
C VAL A 306 21.68 12.32 10.92
N SER A 307 22.51 12.54 11.95
CA SER A 307 22.20 12.20 13.34
C SER A 307 22.23 13.40 14.30
N THR A 308 22.73 14.55 13.84
CA THR A 308 22.85 15.76 14.66
C THR A 308 22.41 16.98 13.87
N VAL A 309 21.80 17.94 14.56
CA VAL A 309 21.65 19.29 14.05
C VAL A 309 23.04 19.92 14.02
N ALA A 310 23.50 20.37 12.85
CA ALA A 310 24.77 21.10 12.76
C ALA A 310 24.69 22.36 13.63
N SER A 311 25.76 22.72 14.34
CA SER A 311 25.77 23.89 15.21
C SER A 311 25.39 25.17 14.45
N ALA A 312 24.57 26.00 15.11
CA ALA A 312 24.07 27.32 14.72
C ALA A 312 24.49 27.78 13.31
N ARG A 313 23.60 27.56 12.34
CA ARG A 313 23.74 28.18 11.04
C ARG A 313 23.18 29.60 11.13
N ASN A 314 24.00 30.61 10.82
CA ASN A 314 23.48 31.95 10.53
C ASN A 314 22.77 31.89 9.16
N GLY A 315 21.44 31.82 9.15
CA GLY A 315 20.67 31.80 7.90
C GLY A 315 19.26 31.24 8.06
N ARG A 316 18.55 31.15 6.94
CA ARG A 316 17.17 30.65 6.85
C ARG A 316 17.08 29.16 7.22
N LEU A 317 16.02 28.79 7.93
CA LEU A 317 15.68 27.39 8.18
C LEU A 317 15.20 26.73 6.88
N ARG A 318 15.83 25.63 6.49
CA ARG A 318 15.49 24.91 5.25
C ARG A 318 14.45 23.84 5.53
N VAL A 319 13.27 23.99 4.94
CA VAL A 319 12.16 23.05 5.09
C VAL A 319 11.96 22.30 3.78
N GLY A 320 12.12 20.99 3.84
CA GLY A 320 11.83 20.08 2.73
C GLY A 320 10.45 19.49 2.85
N TYR A 321 9.65 19.53 1.79
CA TYR A 321 8.35 18.88 1.69
C TYR A 321 8.44 17.73 0.69
N LEU A 322 8.16 16.52 1.16
CA LEU A 322 8.29 15.28 0.40
C LEU A 322 6.90 14.72 0.08
N SER A 323 6.52 14.67 -1.20
CA SER A 323 5.17 14.20 -1.56
C SER A 323 5.06 13.46 -2.89
N ALA A 324 4.21 12.43 -2.91
CA ALA A 324 3.68 11.84 -4.14
C ALA A 324 2.54 12.65 -4.78
N ASP A 325 1.99 13.62 -4.04
CA ASP A 325 0.71 14.25 -4.37
C ASP A 325 0.84 15.73 -4.76
N PHE A 326 2.01 16.14 -5.25
CA PHE A 326 2.22 17.42 -5.91
C PHE A 326 1.61 17.46 -7.32
N ARG A 327 0.28 17.41 -7.34
CA ARG A 327 -0.65 17.36 -8.49
C ARG A 327 -2.04 17.75 -8.00
N ASN A 328 -3.05 17.70 -8.87
CA ASN A 328 -4.45 17.89 -8.49
C ASN A 328 -4.93 16.79 -7.51
N HIS A 329 -4.70 17.02 -6.23
CA HIS A 329 -4.91 16.11 -5.13
C HIS A 329 -5.22 16.90 -3.84
N PRO A 330 -6.00 16.35 -2.89
CA PRO A 330 -6.33 17.04 -1.64
C PRO A 330 -5.12 17.60 -0.89
N VAL A 331 -3.99 16.87 -0.84
CA VAL A 331 -2.76 17.37 -0.19
C VAL A 331 -2.32 18.71 -0.79
N ALA A 332 -2.19 18.80 -2.11
CA ALA A 332 -1.82 20.03 -2.80
C ALA A 332 -2.84 21.16 -2.52
N HIS A 333 -4.14 20.85 -2.53
CA HIS A 333 -5.19 21.85 -2.28
C HIS A 333 -5.11 22.47 -0.87
N LEU A 334 -4.59 21.73 0.11
CA LEU A 334 -4.46 22.18 1.50
C LEU A 334 -3.16 22.98 1.71
N VAL A 335 -2.02 22.48 1.20
CA VAL A 335 -0.70 23.00 1.60
C VAL A 335 -0.12 24.08 0.69
N THR A 336 -0.51 24.16 -0.60
CA THR A 336 0.16 25.02 -1.60
C THR A 336 0.27 26.48 -1.16
N GLN A 337 -0.82 27.05 -0.65
CA GLN A 337 -0.87 28.45 -0.25
C GLN A 337 -0.13 28.70 1.08
N VAL A 338 -0.11 27.73 1.99
CA VAL A 338 0.71 27.80 3.22
C VAL A 338 2.19 27.80 2.87
N ILE A 339 2.60 26.91 1.95
CA ILE A 339 3.99 26.85 1.48
C ILE A 339 4.38 28.18 0.84
N ALA A 340 3.52 28.76 0.00
CA ALA A 340 3.77 30.05 -0.66
C ALA A 340 3.88 31.21 0.34
N ALA A 341 3.16 31.13 1.47
CA ALA A 341 3.08 32.18 2.47
C ALA A 341 4.20 32.15 3.53
N HIS A 342 5.13 31.19 3.44
CA HIS A 342 6.29 31.16 4.32
C HIS A 342 7.10 32.45 4.25
N ASP A 343 7.61 32.90 5.40
CA ASP A 343 8.51 34.03 5.50
C ASP A 343 9.88 33.71 4.88
N ARG A 344 10.09 34.18 3.64
CA ARG A 344 11.31 33.94 2.87
C ARG A 344 12.56 34.60 3.43
N GLU A 345 12.43 35.49 4.42
CA GLU A 345 13.58 36.05 5.16
C GLU A 345 14.14 35.05 6.18
N ASN A 346 13.29 34.19 6.73
CA ASN A 346 13.65 33.23 7.79
C ASN A 346 13.55 31.76 7.35
N PHE A 347 12.85 31.46 6.25
CA PHE A 347 12.61 30.10 5.76
C PHE A 347 12.93 29.96 4.27
N GLU A 348 13.37 28.78 3.87
CA GLU A 348 13.61 28.39 2.48
C GLU A 348 12.91 27.05 2.20
N ALA A 349 11.99 27.01 1.24
CA ALA A 349 11.11 25.88 0.97
C ALA A 349 11.58 25.04 -0.23
N PHE A 350 11.84 23.76 0.02
CA PHE A 350 12.22 22.76 -0.98
C PHE A 350 11.11 21.74 -1.15
N LEU A 351 10.65 21.48 -2.37
CA LEU A 351 9.62 20.49 -2.68
C LEU A 351 10.20 19.35 -3.50
N TYR A 352 10.11 18.12 -2.99
CA TYR A 352 10.57 16.90 -3.64
C TYR A 352 9.37 16.07 -4.11
N ALA A 353 9.11 16.10 -5.42
CA ALA A 353 7.97 15.44 -6.05
C ALA A 353 8.35 14.05 -6.58
N TYR A 354 7.76 12.98 -6.04
CA TYR A 354 8.06 11.60 -6.48
C TYR A 354 6.86 10.81 -7.02
N GLY A 355 5.68 11.41 -7.05
CA GLY A 355 4.50 10.79 -7.64
C GLY A 355 4.37 11.05 -9.14
N PRO A 356 3.18 10.81 -9.72
CA PRO A 356 2.94 10.98 -11.15
C PRO A 356 3.35 12.36 -11.70
N GLU A 357 4.05 12.35 -12.83
CA GLU A 357 4.48 13.57 -13.57
C GLU A 357 3.34 14.08 -14.46
N VAL A 358 2.34 14.73 -13.85
CA VAL A 358 1.21 15.35 -14.56
C VAL A 358 1.37 16.88 -14.62
N ASP A 359 0.99 17.50 -15.74
CA ASP A 359 0.99 18.96 -15.88
C ASP A 359 -0.43 19.52 -15.67
N ASP A 360 -0.79 19.70 -14.40
CA ASP A 360 -2.06 20.31 -13.98
C ASP A 360 -1.86 21.67 -13.30
N ALA A 361 -2.96 22.41 -13.11
CA ALA A 361 -2.92 23.77 -12.58
C ALA A 361 -2.34 23.81 -11.16
N GLU A 362 -2.69 22.82 -10.33
CA GLU A 362 -2.24 22.69 -8.96
C GLU A 362 -0.72 22.46 -8.88
N ARG A 363 -0.15 21.61 -9.72
CA ARG A 363 1.30 21.40 -9.77
C ARG A 363 2.04 22.68 -10.18
N ARG A 364 1.52 23.43 -11.16
CA ARG A 364 2.14 24.71 -11.56
C ARG A 364 2.15 25.71 -10.40
N GLN A 365 1.07 25.75 -9.60
CA GLN A 365 1.03 26.59 -8.40
C GLN A 365 2.05 26.15 -7.35
N LEU A 366 2.23 24.84 -7.13
CA LEU A 366 3.27 24.31 -6.23
C LEU A 366 4.69 24.68 -6.69
N ILE A 367 4.97 24.61 -7.99
CA ILE A 367 6.26 25.04 -8.55
C ILE A 367 6.50 26.53 -8.26
N THR A 368 5.48 27.37 -8.40
CA THR A 368 5.57 28.81 -8.07
C THR A 368 5.68 29.07 -6.56
N ALA A 369 5.05 28.22 -5.74
CA ALA A 369 5.05 28.38 -4.29
C ALA A 369 6.41 28.04 -3.64
N ALA A 370 7.20 27.17 -4.26
CA ALA A 370 8.48 26.70 -3.74
C ALA A 370 9.64 27.65 -4.08
N ASP A 371 10.67 27.70 -3.22
CA ASP A 371 11.97 28.27 -3.61
C ASP A 371 12.70 27.28 -4.54
N HIS A 372 12.57 25.98 -4.28
CA HIS A 372 13.15 24.90 -5.08
C HIS A 372 12.12 23.78 -5.29
N PHE A 373 11.87 23.39 -6.55
CA PHE A 373 10.99 22.27 -6.87
C PHE A 373 11.74 21.22 -7.70
N THR A 374 11.88 20.02 -7.15
CA THR A 374 12.67 18.95 -7.77
C THR A 374 11.82 17.70 -7.98
N VAL A 375 11.79 17.20 -9.22
CA VAL A 375 11.16 15.93 -9.55
C VAL A 375 12.15 14.79 -9.33
N VAL A 376 11.80 13.85 -8.45
CA VAL A 376 12.66 12.74 -8.02
C VAL A 376 12.01 11.36 -8.21
N SER A 377 10.93 11.30 -9.00
CA SER A 377 10.18 10.09 -9.37
C SER A 377 11.03 8.98 -9.98
N ARG A 378 12.14 9.34 -10.64
CA ARG A 378 13.05 8.41 -11.35
C ARG A 378 14.32 8.08 -10.58
N MET A 379 14.47 8.60 -9.36
CA MET A 379 15.60 8.37 -8.49
C MET A 379 15.25 7.30 -7.45
N GLU A 380 16.21 6.47 -7.08
CA GLU A 380 16.08 5.50 -5.98
C GLU A 380 16.07 6.22 -4.61
N ASP A 381 15.52 5.59 -3.57
CA ASP A 381 15.36 6.23 -2.23
C ASP A 381 16.69 6.76 -1.68
N GLN A 382 17.80 6.04 -1.91
CA GLN A 382 19.14 6.44 -1.50
C GLN A 382 19.65 7.70 -2.21
N GLU A 383 19.32 7.86 -3.48
CA GLU A 383 19.71 9.03 -4.27
C GLU A 383 18.93 10.26 -3.81
N VAL A 384 17.63 10.10 -3.55
CA VAL A 384 16.78 11.18 -3.03
C VAL A 384 17.22 11.60 -1.62
N ALA A 385 17.51 10.64 -0.74
CA ALA A 385 18.03 10.94 0.59
C ALA A 385 19.40 11.65 0.55
N THR A 386 20.25 11.30 -0.42
CA THR A 386 21.52 11.98 -0.67
C THR A 386 21.31 13.43 -1.10
N LEU A 387 20.39 13.66 -2.04
CA LEU A 387 20.02 15.01 -2.47
C LEU A 387 19.51 15.86 -1.30
N ILE A 388 18.58 15.35 -0.50
CA ILE A 388 18.01 16.07 0.66
C ILE A 388 19.10 16.43 1.68
N ARG A 389 20.04 15.50 1.94
CA ARG A 389 21.19 15.76 2.81
C ARG A 389 22.09 16.86 2.24
N ASP A 390 22.38 16.81 0.94
CA ASP A 390 23.28 17.75 0.28
C ASP A 390 22.67 19.16 0.16
N ASP A 391 21.34 19.24 0.03
CA ASP A 391 20.54 20.46 0.17
C ASP A 391 20.54 21.00 1.62
N ARG A 392 20.99 20.19 2.59
CA ARG A 392 21.08 20.51 4.02
C ARG A 392 19.72 20.93 4.58
N ILE A 393 18.70 20.12 4.31
CA ILE A 393 17.36 20.31 4.87
C ILE A 393 17.41 20.14 6.39
N ASP A 394 16.89 21.14 7.11
CA ASP A 394 16.83 21.15 8.58
C ASP A 394 15.61 20.38 9.09
N ILE A 395 14.47 20.55 8.41
CA ILE A 395 13.21 19.86 8.71
C ILE A 395 12.66 19.27 7.42
N LEU A 396 12.52 17.94 7.39
CA LEU A 396 11.86 17.22 6.31
C LEU A 396 10.43 16.87 6.73
N VAL A 397 9.45 17.26 5.93
CA VAL A 397 8.04 16.99 6.16
C VAL A 397 7.55 15.96 5.13
N ASP A 398 7.22 14.76 5.59
CA ASP A 398 6.55 13.74 4.78
C ASP A 398 5.05 14.06 4.68
N LEU A 399 4.63 14.40 3.46
CA LEU A 399 3.25 14.72 3.13
C LEU A 399 2.47 13.53 2.54
N THR A 400 3.00 12.31 2.63
CA THR A 400 2.42 11.12 2.00
C THR A 400 2.14 10.01 3.00
N GLY A 401 3.11 9.68 3.88
CA GLY A 401 3.00 8.55 4.80
C GLY A 401 2.67 7.23 4.11
N TYR A 402 1.79 6.40 4.67
CA TYR A 402 1.39 5.10 4.11
C TYR A 402 0.19 5.17 3.16
N THR A 403 0.25 6.07 2.17
CA THR A 403 -0.73 6.19 1.10
C THR A 403 -0.17 5.72 -0.25
N THR A 404 -0.88 5.98 -1.35
CA THR A 404 -0.48 5.49 -2.67
C THR A 404 0.85 6.13 -3.10
N HIS A 405 1.75 5.33 -3.68
CA HIS A 405 3.12 5.72 -4.06
C HIS A 405 4.07 6.07 -2.91
N ALA A 406 3.72 5.78 -1.66
CA ALA A 406 4.55 6.02 -0.48
C ALA A 406 6.03 5.63 -0.65
N ARG A 407 6.94 6.57 -0.32
CA ARG A 407 8.40 6.36 -0.22
C ARG A 407 9.04 6.64 1.17
N PRO A 408 8.48 6.12 2.29
CA PRO A 408 9.11 6.21 3.62
C PRO A 408 10.56 5.72 3.72
N GLY A 409 11.05 4.92 2.76
CA GLY A 409 12.46 4.52 2.70
C GLY A 409 13.42 5.72 2.63
N ILE A 410 13.00 6.84 2.03
CA ILE A 410 13.77 8.10 2.05
C ILE A 410 13.91 8.59 3.50
N CYS A 411 12.82 8.64 4.26
CA CYS A 411 12.84 9.07 5.66
C CYS A 411 13.58 8.08 6.57
N ALA A 412 13.49 6.77 6.29
CA ALA A 412 14.22 5.73 7.00
C ALA A 412 15.75 5.96 6.94
N LEU A 413 16.26 6.48 5.83
CA LEU A 413 17.68 6.84 5.69
C LEU A 413 18.10 8.06 6.52
N ARG A 414 17.15 8.79 7.11
CA ARG A 414 17.37 9.98 7.95
C ARG A 414 18.23 11.05 7.28
N PRO A 415 17.80 11.64 6.15
CA PRO A 415 18.58 12.64 5.41
C PRO A 415 18.50 14.05 6.00
N ALA A 416 17.62 14.28 6.98
CA ALA A 416 17.48 15.53 7.72
C ALA A 416 17.49 15.24 9.24
N PRO A 417 17.92 16.18 10.09
CA PRO A 417 17.99 15.96 11.52
C PRO A 417 16.61 15.88 12.18
N VAL A 418 15.62 16.58 11.63
CA VAL A 418 14.21 16.51 12.05
C VAL A 418 13.36 16.03 10.88
N ILE A 419 12.50 15.04 11.12
CA ILE A 419 11.48 14.58 10.19
C ILE A 419 10.10 14.72 10.83
N ALA A 420 9.11 15.23 10.12
CA ALA A 420 7.73 15.30 10.59
C ALA A 420 6.79 14.63 9.59
N SER A 421 5.81 13.88 10.07
CA SER A 421 4.68 13.39 9.27
C SER A 421 3.55 14.41 9.31
N TRP A 422 3.03 14.82 8.16
CA TRP A 422 1.91 15.74 8.10
C TRP A 422 0.99 15.57 6.89
N ILE A 423 -0.30 15.48 7.24
CA ILE A 423 -1.54 15.57 6.48
C ILE A 423 -1.87 14.54 5.39
N GLY A 424 -0.88 13.95 4.70
CA GLY A 424 -1.18 12.94 3.69
C GLY A 424 -1.74 11.64 4.27
N TYR A 425 -1.15 11.20 5.39
CA TYR A 425 -1.56 10.02 6.14
C TYR A 425 -1.88 10.40 7.58
N MET A 426 -3.13 10.17 7.99
CA MET A 426 -3.67 10.65 9.25
C MET A 426 -3.56 9.58 10.36
N GLY A 427 -2.37 9.03 10.53
CA GLY A 427 -2.08 8.01 11.55
C GLY A 427 -0.59 7.90 11.85
N SER A 428 -0.25 7.15 12.90
CA SER A 428 1.14 6.82 13.26
C SER A 428 1.83 6.02 12.16
N LEU A 429 3.08 6.36 11.82
CA LEU A 429 3.94 5.54 10.97
C LEU A 429 4.46 4.29 11.71
N GLY A 430 4.34 4.25 13.04
CA GLY A 430 4.60 3.08 13.89
C GLY A 430 6.07 2.66 14.02
N GLU A 431 6.97 3.33 13.30
CA GLU A 431 8.42 3.11 13.35
C GLU A 431 9.09 4.47 13.64
N PRO A 432 9.64 4.68 14.86
CA PRO A 432 10.17 5.98 15.31
C PRO A 432 11.26 6.59 14.44
N ARG A 433 11.92 5.77 13.61
CA ARG A 433 12.94 6.23 12.66
C ARG A 433 12.34 6.91 11.42
N LEU A 434 11.08 6.64 11.08
CA LEU A 434 10.43 7.21 9.88
C LEU A 434 10.01 8.66 10.06
N ALA A 435 9.63 9.08 11.26
CA ALA A 435 9.32 10.48 11.57
C ALA A 435 9.61 10.78 13.03
N ASP A 436 10.06 12.00 13.31
CA ASP A 436 10.24 12.50 14.66
C ASP A 436 8.94 12.92 15.32
N TYR A 437 8.16 13.69 14.56
CA TYR A 437 6.93 14.30 14.99
C TYR A 437 5.77 13.93 14.08
N ILE A 438 4.56 13.93 14.62
CA ILE A 438 3.32 14.01 13.86
C ILE A 438 2.70 15.39 14.11
N ILE A 439 2.44 16.14 13.04
CA ILE A 439 1.81 17.46 13.13
C ILE A 439 0.31 17.28 13.27
N GLY A 440 -0.24 17.77 14.38
CA GLY A 440 -1.64 17.66 14.76
C GLY A 440 -2.13 18.92 15.46
N ASP A 441 -3.18 18.80 16.27
CA ASP A 441 -3.65 19.84 17.19
C ASP A 441 -4.25 19.20 18.45
N ALA A 442 -4.55 20.02 19.46
CA ALA A 442 -5.03 19.51 20.76
C ALA A 442 -6.41 18.83 20.70
N ILE A 443 -7.18 19.01 19.61
CA ILE A 443 -8.50 18.40 19.43
C ILE A 443 -8.38 17.07 18.68
N ALA A 444 -7.68 17.04 17.56
CA ALA A 444 -7.49 15.85 16.72
C ALA A 444 -6.50 14.86 17.34
N THR A 445 -5.45 15.37 17.99
CA THR A 445 -4.40 14.59 18.66
C THR A 445 -4.21 15.12 20.09
N PRO A 446 -5.19 14.90 20.99
CA PRO A 446 -5.08 15.40 22.35
C PRO A 446 -3.83 14.82 23.03
N PRO A 447 -3.09 15.60 23.84
CA PRO A 447 -1.88 15.12 24.51
C PRO A 447 -2.08 13.84 25.33
N ALA A 448 -3.29 13.63 25.89
CA ALA A 448 -3.66 12.42 26.61
C ALA A 448 -3.60 11.15 25.75
N ASN A 449 -3.67 11.29 24.41
CA ASN A 449 -3.64 10.21 23.44
C ASN A 449 -2.29 10.08 22.73
N ALA A 450 -1.22 10.72 23.24
CA ALA A 450 0.12 10.61 22.67
C ALA A 450 0.64 9.16 22.57
N TRP A 451 0.16 8.27 23.45
CA TRP A 451 0.48 6.84 23.45
C TRP A 451 0.09 6.10 22.15
N GLN A 452 -0.79 6.68 21.32
CA GLN A 452 -1.23 6.10 20.05
C GLN A 452 -0.17 6.23 18.93
N PHE A 453 0.90 7.00 19.14
CA PHE A 453 1.86 7.36 18.11
C PHE A 453 3.26 6.87 18.46
N SER A 454 4.04 6.55 17.42
CA SER A 454 5.48 6.35 17.56
C SER A 454 6.24 7.68 17.57
N GLU A 455 5.61 8.69 17.00
CA GLU A 455 6.06 10.06 16.87
C GLU A 455 5.69 10.88 18.11
N ALA A 456 6.50 11.90 18.42
CA ALA A 456 6.09 12.92 19.38
C ALA A 456 5.01 13.83 18.75
N LEU A 457 4.09 14.34 19.56
CA LEU A 457 3.06 15.24 19.06
C LEU A 457 3.64 16.64 18.84
N ALA A 458 3.35 17.25 17.69
CA ALA A 458 3.64 18.65 17.43
C ALA A 458 2.33 19.36 17.10
N LEU A 459 1.81 20.12 18.07
CA LEU A 459 0.44 20.62 18.05
C LEU A 459 0.40 22.07 17.54
N MET A 460 -0.28 22.24 16.40
CA MET A 460 -0.73 23.53 15.93
C MET A 460 -1.70 24.16 16.96
N PRO A 461 -1.67 25.49 17.14
CA PRO A 461 -2.42 26.13 18.22
C PRO A 461 -3.93 26.18 17.99
N GLU A 462 -4.38 26.14 16.73
CA GLU A 462 -5.81 26.26 16.37
C GLU A 462 -6.32 25.01 15.66
N CYS A 463 -5.71 24.62 14.54
CA CYS A 463 -6.09 23.43 13.77
C CYS A 463 -4.89 22.85 13.03
N PHE A 464 -4.86 21.52 12.86
CA PHE A 464 -3.83 20.80 12.12
C PHE A 464 -3.95 20.97 10.59
N GLN A 465 -5.16 21.28 10.11
CA GLN A 465 -5.49 21.33 8.69
C GLN A 465 -5.60 22.79 8.19
N PRO A 466 -4.80 23.20 7.21
CA PRO A 466 -4.99 24.46 6.49
C PRO A 466 -5.98 24.28 5.34
N ASN A 467 -6.49 25.37 4.78
CA ASN A 467 -7.20 25.36 3.51
C ASN A 467 -6.76 26.54 2.64
N CYS A 468 -7.01 26.45 1.34
CA CYS A 468 -6.87 27.60 0.45
C CYS A 468 -7.79 28.76 0.88
N PRO A 469 -7.43 30.02 0.58
CA PRO A 469 -8.28 31.18 0.88
C PRO A 469 -9.72 31.02 0.39
N LEU A 470 -10.65 31.68 1.08
CA LEU A 470 -12.03 31.76 0.63
C LEU A 470 -12.07 32.49 -0.72
N THR A 471 -12.73 31.87 -1.67
CA THR A 471 -13.07 32.45 -2.97
C THR A 471 -14.59 32.42 -3.11
N PRO A 472 -15.22 33.45 -3.71
CA PRO A 472 -16.65 33.43 -3.96
C PRO A 472 -17.05 32.17 -4.73
N LEU A 473 -17.98 31.41 -4.18
CA LEU A 473 -18.55 30.25 -4.86
C LEU A 473 -19.52 30.73 -5.94
N ALA A 474 -19.57 30.01 -7.06
CA ALA A 474 -20.64 30.19 -8.03
C ALA A 474 -22.01 29.91 -7.35
N PRO A 475 -23.09 30.58 -7.78
CA PRO A 475 -24.43 30.26 -7.29
C PRO A 475 -24.73 28.76 -7.45
N PRO A 476 -25.33 28.09 -6.45
CA PRO A 476 -25.72 26.70 -6.59
C PRO A 476 -26.78 26.55 -7.69
N PRO A 477 -26.77 25.43 -8.45
CA PRO A 477 -27.88 25.12 -9.34
C PRO A 477 -29.16 24.85 -8.52
N PRO A 478 -30.35 24.83 -9.14
CA PRO A 478 -31.56 24.38 -8.45
C PRO A 478 -31.46 22.88 -8.10
N ARG A 479 -32.09 22.48 -6.98
CA ARG A 479 -32.07 21.10 -6.47
C ARG A 479 -32.50 20.06 -7.51
N SER A 480 -33.48 20.39 -8.35
CA SER A 480 -33.96 19.53 -9.44
C SER A 480 -32.87 19.11 -10.44
N GLN A 481 -31.84 19.93 -10.66
CA GLN A 481 -30.72 19.58 -11.55
C GLN A 481 -29.78 18.52 -10.95
N GLU A 482 -29.77 18.37 -9.62
CA GLU A 482 -29.00 17.32 -8.93
C GLU A 482 -29.90 16.12 -8.53
N GLY A 483 -31.15 16.07 -9.00
CA GLY A 483 -32.11 15.02 -8.66
C GLY A 483 -32.61 15.10 -7.20
N LEU A 484 -32.53 16.29 -6.59
CA LEU A 484 -32.93 16.52 -5.21
C LEU A 484 -34.35 17.12 -5.14
N PRO A 485 -35.15 16.78 -4.11
CA PRO A 485 -36.45 17.38 -3.87
C PRO A 485 -36.33 18.81 -3.31
N ASP A 486 -37.19 19.71 -3.78
CA ASP A 486 -37.16 21.13 -3.33
C ASP A 486 -37.61 21.30 -1.87
N ASN A 487 -38.60 20.54 -1.42
CA ASN A 487 -39.26 20.73 -0.11
C ASN A 487 -38.86 19.72 0.97
N ALA A 488 -37.80 18.94 0.77
CA ALA A 488 -37.33 17.97 1.75
C ALA A 488 -36.01 18.42 2.40
N VAL A 489 -35.70 17.89 3.58
CA VAL A 489 -34.37 18.05 4.17
C VAL A 489 -33.36 17.22 3.38
N VAL A 490 -32.28 17.83 2.93
CA VAL A 490 -31.18 17.15 2.22
C VAL A 490 -30.04 16.93 3.18
N PHE A 491 -29.90 15.70 3.68
CA PHE A 491 -28.67 15.26 4.31
C PHE A 491 -27.62 14.96 3.24
N CYS A 492 -26.34 15.22 3.49
CA CYS A 492 -25.29 14.84 2.54
C CYS A 492 -24.07 14.17 3.18
N SER A 493 -23.39 13.32 2.41
CA SER A 493 -22.05 12.82 2.73
C SER A 493 -21.26 12.51 1.46
N PHE A 494 -20.28 13.36 1.14
CA PHE A 494 -19.43 13.22 -0.05
C PHE A 494 -18.12 12.46 0.22
N ASN A 495 -18.11 11.63 1.26
CA ASN A 495 -16.97 10.82 1.65
C ASN A 495 -16.77 9.61 0.72
N GLN A 496 -15.54 9.13 0.66
CA GLN A 496 -15.21 7.89 -0.05
C GLN A 496 -15.88 6.68 0.62
N VAL A 497 -16.30 5.72 -0.21
CA VAL A 497 -17.13 4.57 0.21
C VAL A 497 -16.48 3.68 1.27
N PHE A 498 -15.15 3.56 1.31
CA PHE A 498 -14.48 2.75 2.33
C PHE A 498 -14.69 3.29 3.75
N LYS A 499 -15.08 4.57 3.90
CA LYS A 499 -15.42 5.17 5.20
C LYS A 499 -16.81 4.76 5.71
N LEU A 500 -17.64 4.14 4.86
CA LEU A 500 -18.99 3.70 5.24
C LEU A 500 -18.95 2.34 5.93
N THR A 501 -19.44 2.27 7.17
CA THR A 501 -19.60 1.02 7.93
C THR A 501 -21.07 0.58 7.91
N PRO A 502 -21.37 -0.72 8.13
CA PRO A 502 -22.75 -1.16 8.34
C PRO A 502 -23.43 -0.40 9.47
N GLN A 503 -22.68 -0.15 10.55
CA GLN A 503 -23.17 0.49 11.76
C GLN A 503 -23.49 1.98 11.56
N LEU A 504 -22.68 2.71 10.79
CA LEU A 504 -22.97 4.08 10.37
C LEU A 504 -24.20 4.13 9.45
N TRP A 505 -24.38 3.12 8.60
CA TRP A 505 -25.57 3.04 7.75
C TRP A 505 -26.85 2.75 8.54
N ASP A 506 -26.75 2.00 9.66
CA ASP A 506 -27.84 1.89 10.63
C ASP A 506 -28.23 3.27 11.17
N ASP A 507 -27.25 4.06 11.60
CA ASP A 507 -27.45 5.42 12.14
C ASP A 507 -28.13 6.33 11.11
N TRP A 508 -27.64 6.33 9.88
CA TRP A 508 -28.22 7.15 8.81
C TRP A 508 -29.63 6.70 8.43
N CYS A 509 -29.91 5.39 8.40
CA CYS A 509 -31.26 4.89 8.18
C CYS A 509 -32.20 5.23 9.36
N GLU A 510 -31.70 5.25 10.59
CA GLU A 510 -32.46 5.72 11.75
C GLU A 510 -32.82 7.21 11.65
N ILE A 511 -31.86 8.06 11.26
CA ILE A 511 -32.11 9.48 10.99
C ILE A 511 -33.20 9.63 9.93
N LEU A 512 -33.07 8.93 8.79
CA LEU A 512 -34.04 9.01 7.70
C LEU A 512 -35.44 8.55 8.14
N ARG A 513 -35.57 7.47 8.90
CA ARG A 513 -36.88 7.01 9.43
C ARG A 513 -37.54 8.05 10.35
N ASN A 514 -36.75 8.77 11.13
CA ASN A 514 -37.23 9.79 12.07
C ASN A 514 -37.47 11.17 11.42
N VAL A 515 -37.08 11.35 10.16
CA VAL A 515 -37.29 12.54 9.35
C VAL A 515 -37.87 12.12 7.98
N PRO A 516 -39.19 11.84 7.89
CA PRO A 516 -39.80 11.24 6.70
C PRO A 516 -39.56 12.03 5.40
N ASP A 517 -39.70 13.35 5.47
CA ASP A 517 -39.48 14.28 4.36
C ASP A 517 -38.00 14.67 4.22
N SER A 518 -37.13 13.67 4.03
CA SER A 518 -35.71 13.92 3.79
C SER A 518 -35.06 12.91 2.86
N VAL A 519 -33.93 13.29 2.27
CA VAL A 519 -33.10 12.41 1.44
C VAL A 519 -31.66 12.42 1.95
N LEU A 520 -30.93 11.35 1.66
CA LEU A 520 -29.49 11.27 1.87
C LEU A 520 -28.77 11.33 0.51
N TRP A 521 -28.03 12.42 0.31
CA TRP A 521 -27.28 12.70 -0.90
C TRP A 521 -25.80 12.33 -0.73
N ILE A 522 -25.36 11.30 -1.43
CA ILE A 522 -24.01 10.74 -1.25
C ILE A 522 -23.13 10.92 -2.47
N ALA A 523 -21.82 10.78 -2.24
CA ALA A 523 -20.80 10.76 -3.28
C ALA A 523 -21.17 9.84 -4.45
N PRO A 524 -20.62 10.08 -5.66
CA PRO A 524 -20.88 9.22 -6.80
C PRO A 524 -20.55 7.77 -6.48
N GLY A 525 -21.52 6.88 -6.66
CA GLY A 525 -21.28 5.44 -6.62
C GLY A 525 -20.29 5.09 -7.71
N SER A 526 -19.04 4.77 -7.33
CA SER A 526 -17.94 4.54 -8.28
C SER A 526 -18.16 3.33 -9.18
N SER A 527 -19.12 2.46 -8.85
CA SER A 527 -19.62 1.37 -9.68
C SER A 527 -21.11 1.12 -9.41
N GLU A 528 -21.78 0.45 -10.34
CA GLU A 528 -23.18 0.03 -10.16
C GLU A 528 -23.35 -0.97 -9.01
N VAL A 529 -22.34 -1.80 -8.75
CA VAL A 529 -22.36 -2.76 -7.64
C VAL A 529 -22.47 -2.07 -6.29
N ILE A 530 -21.66 -1.03 -6.05
CA ILE A 530 -21.71 -0.25 -4.80
C ILE A 530 -23.10 0.38 -4.63
N ARG A 531 -23.66 0.94 -5.71
CA ARG A 531 -25.00 1.55 -5.70
C ARG A 531 -26.05 0.50 -5.32
N SER A 532 -26.04 -0.64 -6.00
CA SER A 532 -26.95 -1.75 -5.74
C SER A 532 -26.86 -2.25 -4.30
N ASN A 533 -25.65 -2.44 -3.78
CA ASN A 533 -25.41 -2.89 -2.41
C ASN A 533 -25.94 -1.89 -1.38
N LEU A 534 -25.65 -0.59 -1.54
CA LEU A 534 -26.18 0.44 -0.63
C LEU A 534 -27.71 0.49 -0.66
N LEU A 535 -28.34 0.43 -1.84
CA LEU A 535 -29.80 0.41 -1.96
C LEU A 535 -30.42 -0.86 -1.33
N LYS A 536 -29.78 -2.01 -1.48
CA LYS A 536 -30.19 -3.26 -0.81
C LYS A 536 -30.12 -3.12 0.71
N GLU A 537 -29.02 -2.59 1.23
CA GLU A 537 -28.80 -2.39 2.66
C GLU A 537 -29.73 -1.32 3.27
N THR A 538 -30.11 -0.30 2.49
CA THR A 538 -31.13 0.69 2.86
C THR A 538 -32.52 0.05 2.98
N ARG A 539 -32.94 -0.75 1.99
CA ARG A 539 -34.23 -1.46 2.05
C ARG A 539 -34.30 -2.43 3.22
N LYS A 540 -33.21 -3.15 3.49
CA LYS A 540 -33.08 -4.05 4.66
C LYS A 540 -33.34 -3.34 5.98
N ARG A 541 -33.02 -2.04 6.06
CA ARG A 541 -33.24 -1.17 7.23
C ARG A 541 -34.59 -0.44 7.22
N GLY A 542 -35.49 -0.76 6.28
CA GLY A 542 -36.83 -0.19 6.24
C GLY A 542 -36.88 1.27 5.74
N VAL A 543 -35.88 1.70 4.97
CA VAL A 543 -35.89 3.00 4.28
C VAL A 543 -36.10 2.76 2.78
N ALA A 544 -36.94 3.59 2.15
CA ALA A 544 -37.18 3.53 0.71
C ALA A 544 -35.91 3.87 -0.08
N ALA A 545 -35.60 3.10 -1.13
CA ALA A 545 -34.36 3.22 -1.89
C ALA A 545 -34.22 4.59 -2.58
N GLU A 546 -35.35 5.18 -2.95
CA GLU A 546 -35.48 6.48 -3.62
C GLU A 546 -35.02 7.65 -2.73
N ARG A 547 -34.90 7.41 -1.41
CA ARG A 547 -34.36 8.39 -0.45
C ARG A 547 -32.84 8.48 -0.47
N ILE A 548 -32.15 7.58 -1.18
CA ILE A 548 -30.71 7.64 -1.39
C ILE A 548 -30.44 8.21 -2.78
N VAL A 549 -29.89 9.43 -2.82
CA VAL A 549 -29.55 10.12 -4.07
C VAL A 549 -28.05 10.04 -4.26
N PHE A 550 -27.62 9.51 -5.40
CA PHE A 550 -26.20 9.45 -5.75
C PHE A 550 -25.83 10.63 -6.64
N ALA A 551 -24.88 11.43 -6.19
CA ALA A 551 -24.40 12.58 -6.96
C ALA A 551 -23.63 12.16 -8.23
N ALA A 552 -23.59 13.04 -9.23
CA ALA A 552 -22.68 12.90 -10.37
C ALA A 552 -21.25 13.39 -10.02
N ARG A 553 -20.24 12.90 -10.75
CA ARG A 553 -18.89 13.50 -10.71
C ARG A 553 -18.94 14.86 -11.40
N LYS A 554 -18.29 15.86 -10.80
CA LYS A 554 -18.23 17.23 -11.31
C LYS A 554 -16.84 17.84 -11.08
N PRO A 555 -16.42 18.83 -11.89
CA PRO A 555 -15.26 19.66 -11.59
C PRO A 555 -15.35 20.28 -10.19
N LEU A 556 -14.19 20.56 -9.57
CA LEU A 556 -14.14 21.00 -8.17
C LEU A 556 -14.95 22.27 -7.89
N ALA A 557 -14.92 23.26 -8.80
CA ALA A 557 -15.69 24.50 -8.63
C ALA A 557 -17.20 24.26 -8.59
N GLU A 558 -17.72 23.43 -9.51
CA GLU A 558 -19.13 23.03 -9.52
C GLU A 558 -19.48 22.17 -8.31
N HIS A 559 -18.57 21.28 -7.90
CA HIS A 559 -18.76 20.46 -6.70
C HIS A 559 -18.92 21.34 -5.46
N ARG A 560 -18.08 22.36 -5.27
CA ARG A 560 -18.19 23.29 -4.14
C ARG A 560 -19.48 24.10 -4.18
N ALA A 561 -19.87 24.60 -5.34
CA ALA A 561 -21.12 25.35 -5.51
C ALA A 561 -22.34 24.50 -5.13
N ARG A 562 -22.44 23.26 -5.62
CA ARG A 562 -23.61 22.41 -5.35
C ARG A 562 -23.76 21.98 -3.89
N LEU A 563 -22.66 21.96 -3.11
CA LEU A 563 -22.74 21.54 -1.70
C LEU A 563 -23.72 22.40 -0.90
N ALA A 564 -23.86 23.68 -1.26
CA ALA A 564 -24.80 24.61 -0.62
C ALA A 564 -26.27 24.15 -0.70
N LEU A 565 -26.61 23.22 -1.59
CA LEU A 565 -27.94 22.60 -1.70
C LEU A 565 -28.30 21.70 -0.51
N ALA A 566 -27.30 21.20 0.23
CA ALA A 566 -27.51 20.38 1.40
C ALA A 566 -27.92 21.23 2.62
N ASP A 567 -28.77 20.64 3.47
CA ASP A 567 -29.20 21.25 4.72
C ASP A 567 -28.27 20.91 5.87
N ILE A 568 -27.83 19.65 5.94
CA ILE A 568 -26.98 19.09 6.99
C ILE A 568 -26.02 18.08 6.37
N ALA A 569 -24.74 18.17 6.69
CA ALA A 569 -23.78 17.13 6.36
C ALA A 569 -23.65 16.13 7.51
N LEU A 570 -23.67 14.84 7.14
CA LEU A 570 -23.48 13.71 8.03
C LEU A 570 -22.06 13.18 7.85
N ASP A 571 -21.22 13.38 8.87
CA ASP A 571 -19.85 12.90 8.85
C ASP A 571 -19.76 11.39 9.05
N THR A 572 -18.64 10.78 8.66
CA THR A 572 -18.41 9.34 8.74
C THR A 572 -17.63 8.95 9.99
N PHE A 573 -17.81 7.73 10.50
CA PHE A 573 -17.08 7.19 11.66
C PHE A 573 -16.63 5.74 11.38
N PRO A 574 -15.41 5.31 11.79
CA PRO A 574 -14.42 6.04 12.61
C PRO A 574 -13.53 6.99 11.80
N TYR A 575 -13.53 6.90 10.48
CA TYR A 575 -12.72 7.81 9.65
C TYR A 575 -13.58 9.01 9.26
N ASN A 576 -13.39 10.15 9.91
CA ASN A 576 -14.10 11.39 9.63
C ASN A 576 -13.68 12.03 8.30
N SER A 577 -14.39 13.08 7.89
CA SER A 577 -13.99 13.95 6.80
C SER A 577 -12.95 14.98 7.23
N GLY A 578 -12.00 15.26 6.33
CA GLY A 578 -11.01 16.35 6.43
C GLY A 578 -11.25 17.37 5.31
N ALA A 579 -10.66 17.13 4.13
CA ALA A 579 -10.91 17.96 2.94
C ALA A 579 -12.41 18.07 2.58
N THR A 580 -13.16 16.96 2.64
CA THR A 580 -14.62 16.97 2.40
C THR A 580 -15.39 17.80 3.43
N ALA A 581 -14.98 17.78 4.71
CA ALA A 581 -15.57 18.64 5.74
C ALA A 581 -15.29 20.10 5.43
N SER A 582 -14.05 20.43 5.03
CA SER A 582 -13.68 21.79 4.63
C SER A 582 -14.52 22.31 3.46
N ASP A 583 -14.67 21.54 2.38
CA ASP A 583 -15.50 21.96 1.24
C ASP A 583 -16.98 22.14 1.63
N THR A 584 -17.49 21.30 2.53
CA THR A 584 -18.86 21.36 3.05
C THR A 584 -19.09 22.60 3.92
N LEU A 585 -18.19 22.85 4.87
CA LEU A 585 -18.25 24.00 5.77
C LEU A 585 -18.08 25.30 4.98
N ARG A 586 -17.17 25.33 3.99
CA ARG A 586 -17.02 26.45 3.04
C ARG A 586 -18.31 26.77 2.28
N ALA A 587 -19.10 25.77 1.94
CA ALA A 587 -20.40 25.95 1.29
C ALA A 587 -21.51 26.40 2.25
N GLY A 588 -21.18 26.66 3.51
CA GLY A 588 -22.13 27.11 4.54
C GLY A 588 -23.04 26.00 5.06
N VAL A 589 -22.66 24.72 4.90
CA VAL A 589 -23.46 23.57 5.35
C VAL A 589 -22.99 23.13 6.74
N PRO A 590 -23.86 23.08 7.75
CA PRO A 590 -23.54 22.53 9.07
C PRO A 590 -23.18 21.05 8.97
N LEU A 591 -22.11 20.64 9.64
CA LEU A 591 -21.62 19.26 9.63
C LEU A 591 -21.73 18.67 11.04
N VAL A 592 -22.47 17.57 11.18
CA VAL A 592 -22.58 16.81 12.44
C VAL A 592 -21.52 15.71 12.43
N THR A 593 -20.73 15.63 13.50
CA THR A 593 -19.67 14.61 13.63
C THR A 593 -19.71 13.88 14.96
N TYR A 594 -19.23 12.64 14.95
CA TYR A 594 -18.99 11.81 16.13
C TYR A 594 -17.48 11.69 16.34
N MET A 595 -17.02 12.26 17.47
CA MET A 595 -15.63 12.27 17.88
C MET A 595 -15.28 11.01 18.68
N GLY A 596 -14.41 10.17 18.10
CA GLY A 596 -13.85 8.98 18.75
C GLY A 596 -12.52 9.25 19.45
N GLU A 597 -11.71 8.20 19.63
CA GLU A 597 -10.42 8.28 20.32
C GLU A 597 -9.22 8.44 19.38
N THR A 598 -9.34 8.04 18.11
CA THR A 598 -8.25 8.07 17.13
C THR A 598 -8.21 9.41 16.39
N LEU A 599 -7.04 9.78 15.87
CA LEU A 599 -6.86 11.00 15.08
C LEU A 599 -7.88 11.12 13.92
N VAL A 600 -8.07 10.05 13.14
CA VAL A 600 -9.01 10.07 12.00
C VAL A 600 -10.46 10.25 12.42
N SER A 601 -10.80 9.89 13.66
CA SER A 601 -12.15 10.04 14.24
C SER A 601 -12.37 11.38 14.92
N ARG A 602 -11.43 12.33 14.78
CA ARG A 602 -11.49 13.65 15.44
C ARG A 602 -11.20 14.82 14.51
N MET A 603 -10.88 14.56 13.24
CA MET A 603 -10.49 15.59 12.26
C MET A 603 -11.59 16.63 12.04
N ALA A 604 -12.82 16.19 11.76
CA ALA A 604 -13.94 17.10 11.57
C ALA A 604 -14.27 17.88 12.85
N GLY A 605 -14.10 17.24 14.01
CA GLY A 605 -14.22 17.89 15.31
C GLY A 605 -13.24 19.04 15.45
N SER A 606 -11.98 18.86 15.07
CA SER A 606 -10.98 19.95 15.07
C SER A 606 -11.40 21.13 14.17
N LEU A 607 -11.86 20.86 12.95
CA LEU A 607 -12.34 21.91 12.04
C LEU A 607 -13.53 22.70 12.63
N LEU A 608 -14.47 22.02 13.29
CA LEU A 608 -15.61 22.66 13.94
C LEU A 608 -15.21 23.51 15.14
N HIS A 609 -14.22 23.07 15.93
CA HIS A 609 -13.67 23.87 17.03
C HIS A 609 -12.98 25.14 16.52
N ALA A 610 -12.21 25.04 15.43
CA ALA A 610 -11.58 26.20 14.78
C ALA A 610 -12.58 27.19 14.14
N LEU A 611 -13.86 26.82 14.05
CA LEU A 611 -14.97 27.65 13.59
C LEU A 611 -15.94 28.02 14.72
N ASN A 612 -15.63 27.71 15.98
CA ASN A 612 -16.51 27.94 17.14
C ASN A 612 -17.91 27.30 16.97
N LEU A 613 -17.95 26.07 16.46
CA LEU A 613 -19.15 25.27 16.21
C LEU A 613 -19.10 23.91 16.93
N GLN A 614 -18.48 23.85 18.11
CA GLN A 614 -18.34 22.61 18.89
C GLN A 614 -19.67 21.97 19.32
N GLU A 615 -20.80 22.69 19.27
CA GLU A 615 -22.13 22.11 19.48
C GLU A 615 -22.54 21.09 18.40
N LEU A 616 -21.81 21.04 17.29
CA LEU A 616 -21.99 20.05 16.22
C LEU A 616 -21.12 18.78 16.41
N CYS A 617 -20.29 18.77 17.45
CA CYS A 617 -19.45 17.64 17.84
C CYS A 617 -20.16 16.80 18.90
N THR A 618 -20.28 15.51 18.66
CA THR A 618 -20.86 14.54 19.60
C THR A 618 -19.80 13.51 20.02
N THR A 619 -20.02 12.83 21.14
CA THR A 619 -19.09 11.82 21.69
C THR A 619 -19.74 10.44 21.83
N SER A 620 -20.96 10.29 21.34
CA SER A 620 -21.64 8.99 21.25
C SER A 620 -22.46 8.89 19.96
N ARG A 621 -22.63 7.66 19.47
CA ARG A 621 -23.46 7.39 18.28
C ARG A 621 -24.92 7.83 18.46
N ARG A 622 -25.44 7.67 19.68
CA ARG A 622 -26.81 8.08 20.01
C ARG A 622 -26.96 9.60 19.88
N ASP A 623 -26.04 10.37 20.47
CA ASP A 623 -26.09 11.83 20.41
C ASP A 623 -25.91 12.35 18.98
N TYR A 624 -25.09 11.67 18.17
CA TYR A 624 -24.94 11.95 16.74
C TYR A 624 -26.28 11.86 15.99
N VAL A 625 -27.01 10.75 16.18
CA VAL A 625 -28.32 10.52 15.55
C VAL A 625 -29.36 11.53 16.07
N GLU A 626 -29.43 11.72 17.39
CA GLU A 626 -30.38 12.65 18.01
C GLU A 626 -30.13 14.10 17.56
N LEU A 627 -28.87 14.53 17.47
CA LEU A 627 -28.50 15.86 17.01
C LEU A 627 -28.86 16.08 15.54
N ALA A 628 -28.58 15.11 14.65
CA ALA A 628 -28.95 15.18 13.25
C ALA A 628 -30.47 15.30 13.06
N ILE A 629 -31.25 14.51 13.80
CA ILE A 629 -32.72 14.58 13.79
C ILE A 629 -33.22 15.93 14.32
N ALA A 630 -32.66 16.39 15.45
CA ALA A 630 -33.06 17.66 16.07
C ALA A 630 -32.79 18.84 15.12
N LEU A 631 -31.61 18.87 14.49
CA LEU A 631 -31.28 19.87 13.49
C LEU A 631 -32.23 19.78 12.30
N ALA A 632 -32.57 18.60 11.79
CA ALA A 632 -33.47 18.45 10.65
C ALA A 632 -34.90 18.93 10.95
N LYS A 633 -35.35 18.82 12.21
CA LYS A 633 -36.68 19.27 12.63
C LYS A 633 -36.76 20.77 12.95
N ASP A 634 -35.63 21.43 13.16
CA ASP A 634 -35.57 22.85 13.54
C ASP A 634 -34.88 23.71 12.47
N ALA A 635 -35.68 24.26 11.55
CA ALA A 635 -35.18 25.10 10.46
C ALA A 635 -34.57 26.42 10.96
N ALA A 636 -35.09 26.99 12.05
CA ALA A 636 -34.57 28.24 12.61
C ALA A 636 -33.18 28.02 13.21
N LYS A 637 -33.00 26.93 13.96
CA LYS A 637 -31.68 26.54 14.49
C LYS A 637 -30.68 26.27 13.38
N ARG A 638 -31.07 25.55 12.32
CA ARG A 638 -30.19 25.35 11.15
C ARG A 638 -29.77 26.68 10.54
N GLN A 639 -30.70 27.60 10.30
CA GLN A 639 -30.39 28.89 9.70
C GLN A 639 -29.47 29.73 10.59
N ALA A 640 -29.67 29.72 11.91
CA ALA A 640 -28.79 30.41 12.85
C ALA A 640 -27.35 29.85 12.82
N ILE A 641 -27.19 28.53 12.72
CA ILE A 641 -25.87 27.89 12.59
C ILE A 641 -25.23 28.24 11.26
N ARG A 642 -25.99 28.23 10.14
CA ARG A 642 -25.48 28.63 8.81
C ARG A 642 -24.98 30.09 8.80
N GLN A 643 -25.71 30.99 9.45
CA GLN A 643 -25.30 32.39 9.58
C GLN A 643 -24.00 32.51 10.37
N ARG A 644 -23.92 31.89 11.56
CA ARG A 644 -22.70 31.88 12.38
C ARG A 644 -21.51 31.28 11.64
N LEU A 645 -21.71 30.16 10.93
CA LEU A 645 -20.69 29.56 10.08
C LEU A 645 -20.18 30.58 9.05
N GLY A 646 -21.07 31.26 8.32
CA GLY A 646 -20.70 32.29 7.35
C GLY A 646 -19.85 33.42 7.95
N GLU A 647 -20.19 33.89 9.15
CA GLU A 647 -19.42 34.90 9.89
C GLU A 647 -18.02 34.37 10.26
N GLN A 648 -17.95 33.16 10.84
CA GLN A 648 -16.70 32.56 11.33
C GLN A 648 -15.74 32.15 10.22
N LEU A 649 -16.24 31.76 9.05
CA LEU A 649 -15.41 31.38 7.89
C LEU A 649 -14.41 32.50 7.53
N THR A 650 -14.85 33.76 7.56
CA THR A 650 -14.03 34.92 7.15
C THR A 650 -12.89 35.25 8.10
N THR A 651 -13.02 34.90 9.37
CA THR A 651 -12.05 35.25 10.43
C THR A 651 -11.20 34.06 10.88
N SER A 652 -11.56 32.83 10.51
CA SER A 652 -10.89 31.61 10.95
C SER A 652 -9.53 31.43 10.28
N VAL A 653 -8.54 30.93 11.05
CA VAL A 653 -7.21 30.57 10.55
C VAL A 653 -7.26 29.51 9.44
N LEU A 654 -8.32 28.70 9.42
CA LEU A 654 -8.53 27.64 8.42
C LEU A 654 -8.43 28.14 6.98
N TYR A 655 -8.74 29.41 6.72
CA TYR A 655 -8.73 30.01 5.39
C TYR A 655 -7.76 31.20 5.27
N GLN A 656 -6.82 31.34 6.22
CA GLN A 656 -5.80 32.37 6.26
C GLN A 656 -4.41 31.71 6.19
N PRO A 657 -3.94 31.32 4.98
CA PRO A 657 -2.72 30.56 4.83
C PRO A 657 -1.49 31.27 5.40
N GLU A 658 -1.45 32.60 5.40
CA GLU A 658 -0.37 33.40 5.99
C GLU A 658 -0.32 33.25 7.52
N LYS A 659 -1.48 33.30 8.19
CA LYS A 659 -1.57 33.08 9.63
C LYS A 659 -1.22 31.64 9.99
N PHE A 660 -1.67 30.68 9.18
CA PHE A 660 -1.31 29.28 9.36
C PHE A 660 0.19 29.04 9.18
N ALA A 661 0.80 29.61 8.13
CA ALA A 661 2.24 29.51 7.86
C ALA A 661 3.05 30.05 9.04
N ALA A 662 2.71 31.22 9.57
CA ALA A 662 3.38 31.77 10.76
C ALA A 662 3.30 30.85 12.00
N GLN A 663 2.18 30.15 12.20
CA GLN A 663 2.04 29.17 13.28
C GLN A 663 2.86 27.90 13.02
N LEU A 664 2.88 27.43 11.78
CA LEU A 664 3.66 26.28 11.36
C LEU A 664 5.17 26.55 11.49
N GLU A 665 5.60 27.77 11.18
CA GLU A 665 6.97 28.24 11.37
C GLU A 665 7.40 28.28 12.84
N GLN A 666 6.50 28.70 13.75
CA GLN A 666 6.76 28.59 15.19
C GLN A 666 6.95 27.13 15.61
N LEU A 667 6.13 26.22 15.05
CA LEU A 667 6.24 24.80 15.33
C LEU A 667 7.57 24.22 14.81
N PHE A 668 7.96 24.58 13.59
CA PHE A 668 9.24 24.22 12.99
C PHE A 668 10.44 24.73 13.81
N ASN A 669 10.42 25.99 14.25
CA ASN A 669 11.45 26.52 15.14
C ASN A 669 11.54 25.74 16.45
N ALA A 670 10.39 25.37 17.06
CA ALA A 670 10.37 24.56 18.27
C ALA A 670 10.92 23.15 18.06
N MET A 671 10.58 22.49 16.93
CA MET A 671 11.14 21.19 16.57
C MET A 671 12.65 21.25 16.38
N HIS A 672 13.13 22.26 15.65
CA HIS A 672 14.54 22.48 15.40
C HIS A 672 15.33 22.73 16.69
N GLU A 673 14.78 23.55 17.60
CA GLU A 673 15.40 23.84 18.89
C GLU A 673 15.46 22.60 19.78
N GLN A 674 14.38 21.81 19.87
CA GLN A 674 14.40 20.54 20.61
C GLN A 674 15.48 19.59 20.07
N ALA A 675 15.57 19.45 18.75
CA ALA A 675 16.60 18.61 18.12
C ALA A 675 18.02 19.11 18.41
N ARG A 676 18.23 20.44 18.45
CA ARG A 676 19.53 21.05 18.80
C ARG A 676 19.98 20.70 20.22
N ILE A 677 19.05 20.59 21.16
CA ILE A 677 19.33 20.19 22.56
C ILE A 677 19.18 18.70 22.82
N GLY A 678 18.99 17.88 21.77
CA GLY A 678 18.88 16.42 21.88
C GLY A 678 17.58 15.94 22.53
N ARG A 679 16.49 16.71 22.43
CA ARG A 679 15.16 16.36 22.95
C ARG A 679 14.18 16.05 21.82
N ARG A 680 13.15 15.29 22.20
CA ARG A 680 12.03 14.89 21.34
C ARG A 680 10.80 14.63 22.21
N GLU A 681 10.19 15.71 22.66
CA GLU A 681 9.03 15.76 23.55
C GLU A 681 7.85 16.43 22.82
N THR A 682 6.62 16.21 23.31
CA THR A 682 5.44 16.88 22.77
C THR A 682 5.61 18.40 22.75
N ILE A 683 5.40 19.02 21.60
CA ILE A 683 5.36 20.47 21.41
C ILE A 683 3.89 20.90 21.39
N ASP A 684 3.51 21.78 22.31
CA ASP A 684 2.15 22.33 22.40
C ASP A 684 2.20 23.85 22.37
N LEU A 685 1.91 24.44 21.21
CA LEU A 685 1.90 25.89 21.03
C LEU A 685 0.67 26.57 21.66
N THR A 686 -0.34 25.82 22.11
CA THR A 686 -1.52 26.39 22.78
C THR A 686 -1.18 26.84 24.20
N ARG A 687 -0.27 26.11 24.85
CA ARG A 687 0.26 26.45 26.17
C ARG A 687 1.41 27.41 25.93
N ARG A 688 1.13 28.72 25.99
CA ARG A 688 2.21 29.70 26.17
C ARG A 688 3.05 29.21 27.36
N SER A 689 4.31 28.90 27.09
CA SER A 689 5.30 28.61 28.11
C SER A 689 5.19 29.70 29.17
N ALA A 690 4.80 29.33 30.39
CA ALA A 690 5.06 30.19 31.52
C ALA A 690 6.58 30.47 31.49
N PRO A 691 7.02 31.75 31.50
CA PRO A 691 8.44 32.03 31.52
C PRO A 691 9.05 31.34 32.74
N ALA A 692 10.10 30.56 32.50
CA ALA A 692 10.86 29.86 33.52
C ALA A 692 11.52 30.84 34.51
#